data_AF-A0A4Y8XRT1-F1
#
_entry.id   AF-A0A4Y8XRT1-F1
#
_cell.length_a   1.000
_cell.length_b   1.000
_cell.length_c   1.000
_cell.angle_alpha   90.00
_cell.angle_beta   90.00
_cell.angle_gamma   90.00
#
_symmetry.space_group_name_H-M   'P 1'
#
loop_
_entity.id
_entity.type
_entity.pdbx_description
1 polymer ?
#
loop_
_entity_poly.entity_id
_entity_poly.type
_entity_poly.pdbx_seq_one_letter_code
_entity_poly.pdbx_strand_id
1 'polypeptide(L)'
;MSVPTTRIDERVLTAGTTSRFALLTALALVASLSAMKNVNYTVSYWLTSEGNVLGSVGCYYAAGADPNGDPQATLLALRRPGVAQALDACQRRFEHRLPLWPVLLELALLIAAVAVLYWVLPRWKGRRGKVVPLDRQIDPTGEVRRLVDELVAVAGLARPPRFVVDPAAHTPSAVVFGRWRRYTVCLHGGLLVRRLADPAGFRGVVLHELAHIRNRDVDITYATVALWRVFLAVLMPANVLIHAAYLRRDLLQYPTGGYAATNVPSAVYALCQTLFLTALVYLARADVLRTRELYADADAARWGADPRAWRHGAAAPASTGRVRRALTSFAGLWRTHPDWAQRERALVDPVRLFDVQRMPMFLAGAAAIIVTDWASGSADLGQGDVPAWARLACALLGAGLATAIVGTMLWRAAVHAVLTGRSGRSGTRSGLWFGLGLMIGGMGLSRSIKQWLPERPQFMLLLLLIGVVVVWWTAQHAELWTRTWRGSTWGPVMVLGLAATWLVFGLWLSWWQSDGYAWAQGRPIVDSEGVLLLYATRYPELAQAGSGALSTVLAIGWTLGRLGTDHFVASSAQFVMWAAGALWLLPLLTCVLRRTSTAPRSARGEHSRTGPGLPVRRIVRWGIGGGLLALCTQVMARAFLHGAVRPGPGWLPATVLFDSFGALVAITAAMVVAAWAAGNGDPTYRLLTGLVTAGLTALLGLASAFLMAAADGCLGPFNLVFTRCGWRPYEGWNHAAHIGHDVLGPCVFAVAAVLLLVPGIPRRTKPPTDAPHAVIMRRRLLVAGVWLTTLLFIPTSGLPLIKVSSATPDGMTQAQAYLPPAASPLLRSLRVLSWLRYGGQQHLNGIAEHENAFTTAANRSASHDDVVARVRPVCHDIERAVADARVYFPVPDETGQRHWTTFLDESEQAALTCRKAIDTRSARLYHTAGEEMQKTYFSHRAVLNWTEKYVD
;
A
#
# COMPACT_ATOMS: atom_id res chain seq x y z
N MET A 1 -8.05 -46.87 -19.47
CA MET A 1 -8.34 -45.52 -18.93
C MET A 1 -8.42 -44.55 -20.10
N SER A 2 -9.63 -44.13 -20.47
CA SER A 2 -9.88 -43.16 -21.54
C SER A 2 -9.39 -41.77 -21.13
N VAL A 3 -8.43 -41.23 -21.87
CA VAL A 3 -7.90 -39.86 -21.67
C VAL A 3 -9.01 -38.86 -21.98
N PRO A 4 -9.39 -37.95 -21.06
CA PRO A 4 -10.42 -36.96 -21.36
C PRO A 4 -9.97 -36.03 -22.49
N THR A 5 -10.85 -35.85 -23.47
CA THR A 5 -10.60 -35.26 -24.80
C THR A 5 -10.63 -33.73 -24.86
N THR A 6 -10.90 -33.03 -23.76
CA THR A 6 -10.95 -31.57 -23.74
C THR A 6 -9.61 -30.96 -23.31
N ARG A 7 -8.67 -30.88 -24.26
CA ARG A 7 -7.33 -30.29 -24.05
C ARG A 7 -7.37 -28.79 -24.37
N ILE A 8 -7.53 -27.96 -23.34
CA ILE A 8 -7.48 -26.49 -23.45
C ILE A 8 -6.02 -26.05 -23.55
N ASP A 9 -5.70 -25.16 -24.49
CA ASP A 9 -4.36 -24.56 -24.56
C ASP A 9 -4.12 -23.68 -23.32
N GLU A 10 -3.11 -24.03 -22.53
CA GLU A 10 -2.76 -23.42 -21.24
C GLU A 10 -2.31 -21.94 -21.36
N ARG A 11 -2.18 -21.46 -22.60
CA ARG A 11 -1.64 -20.14 -22.99
C ARG A 11 -2.69 -19.09 -23.28
N VAL A 12 -3.99 -19.39 -23.23
CA VAL A 12 -5.06 -18.41 -23.46
C VAL A 12 -4.97 -17.21 -22.50
N LEU A 13 -4.28 -17.34 -21.35
CA LEU A 13 -4.10 -16.28 -20.34
C LEU A 13 -2.69 -16.17 -19.75
N THR A 14 -1.60 -16.28 -20.55
CA THR A 14 -0.17 -16.16 -20.14
C THR A 14 0.35 -17.22 -19.16
N ALA A 15 1.50 -17.86 -19.43
CA ALA A 15 1.99 -18.99 -18.63
C ALA A 15 2.19 -18.65 -17.14
N GLY A 16 1.79 -19.55 -16.23
CA GLY A 16 1.87 -19.35 -14.78
C GLY A 16 3.29 -19.21 -14.21
N THR A 17 4.32 -19.57 -14.98
CA THR A 17 5.73 -19.34 -14.65
C THR A 17 6.12 -17.87 -14.81
N THR A 18 5.51 -17.14 -15.75
CA THR A 18 5.80 -15.72 -16.00
C THR A 18 5.34 -14.84 -14.84
N SER A 19 4.14 -15.06 -14.31
CA SER A 19 3.62 -14.30 -13.16
C SER A 19 4.43 -14.52 -11.89
N ARG A 20 4.96 -15.73 -11.68
CA ARG A 20 5.86 -16.06 -10.56
C ARG A 20 7.23 -15.43 -10.72
N PHE A 21 7.76 -15.40 -11.95
CA PHE A 21 9.02 -14.73 -12.24
C PHE A 21 8.91 -13.20 -12.06
N ALA A 22 7.79 -12.59 -12.46
CA ALA A 22 7.51 -11.18 -12.18
C ALA A 22 7.47 -10.91 -10.68
N LEU A 23 6.84 -11.79 -9.89
CA LEU A 23 6.81 -11.69 -8.43
C LEU A 23 8.22 -11.76 -7.80
N LEU A 24 9.04 -12.73 -8.23
CA LEU A 24 10.44 -12.84 -7.81
C LEU A 24 11.22 -11.56 -8.15
N THR A 25 11.03 -11.04 -9.37
CA THR A 25 11.73 -9.83 -9.83
C THR A 25 11.36 -8.62 -8.97
N ALA A 26 10.07 -8.44 -8.66
CA ALA A 26 9.61 -7.36 -7.80
C ALA A 26 10.14 -7.47 -6.36
N LEU A 27 10.10 -8.66 -5.76
CA LEU A 27 10.65 -8.90 -4.43
C LEU A 27 12.16 -8.65 -4.37
N ALA A 28 12.91 -9.17 -5.35
CA ALA A 28 14.35 -8.97 -5.41
C ALA A 28 14.72 -7.50 -5.65
N LEU A 29 13.97 -6.79 -6.50
CA LEU A 29 14.17 -5.37 -6.76
C LEU A 29 13.94 -4.54 -5.49
N VAL A 30 12.81 -4.72 -4.80
CA VAL A 30 12.53 -3.93 -3.58
C VAL A 30 13.49 -4.30 -2.46
N ALA A 31 13.83 -5.59 -2.29
CA ALA A 31 14.85 -5.98 -1.32
C ALA A 31 16.22 -5.36 -1.62
N SER A 32 16.59 -5.27 -2.90
CA SER A 32 17.83 -4.61 -3.34
C SER A 32 17.80 -3.11 -3.06
N LEU A 33 16.71 -2.44 -3.42
CA LEU A 33 16.54 -1.00 -3.20
C LEU A 33 16.46 -0.65 -1.71
N SER A 34 15.88 -1.52 -0.89
CA SER A 34 15.88 -1.36 0.57
C SER A 34 17.30 -1.49 1.14
N ALA A 35 18.09 -2.45 0.67
CA ALA A 35 19.49 -2.58 1.05
C ALA A 35 20.32 -1.38 0.58
N MET A 36 20.17 -0.94 -0.66
CA MET A 36 20.83 0.27 -1.20
C MET A 36 20.49 1.51 -0.37
N LYS A 37 19.20 1.72 -0.05
CA LYS A 37 18.76 2.83 0.82
C LYS A 37 19.47 2.80 2.17
N ASN A 38 19.50 1.63 2.84
CA ASN A 38 20.14 1.48 4.14
C ASN A 38 21.65 1.70 4.07
N VAL A 39 22.33 1.08 3.10
CA VAL A 39 23.77 1.26 2.86
C VAL A 39 24.10 2.72 2.60
N ASN A 40 23.37 3.40 1.71
CA ASN A 40 23.66 4.77 1.34
C ASN A 40 23.38 5.74 2.49
N TYR A 41 22.26 5.58 3.20
CA TYR A 41 21.98 6.35 4.41
C TYR A 41 23.12 6.23 5.41
N THR A 42 23.61 5.01 5.62
CA THR A 42 24.71 4.73 6.52
C THR A 42 26.06 5.30 6.04
N VAL A 43 26.42 5.13 4.77
CA VAL A 43 27.66 5.69 4.21
C VAL A 43 27.65 7.21 4.29
N SER A 44 26.51 7.83 3.99
CA SER A 44 26.35 9.27 4.12
C SER A 44 26.53 9.75 5.55
N TYR A 45 26.05 8.99 6.54
CA TYR A 45 26.28 9.32 7.96
C TYR A 45 27.77 9.24 8.35
N TRP A 46 28.52 8.29 7.78
CA TRP A 46 29.96 8.12 8.07
C TRP A 46 30.85 9.21 7.47
N LEU A 47 30.49 9.74 6.30
CA LEU A 47 31.32 10.72 5.58
C LEU A 47 31.19 12.15 6.13
N THR A 48 30.34 12.38 7.13
CA THR A 48 30.03 13.72 7.64
C THR A 48 30.76 14.02 8.94
N SER A 49 31.27 15.25 9.07
CA SER A 49 32.10 15.69 10.19
C SER A 49 31.37 15.70 11.55
N GLU A 50 32.16 15.73 12.64
CA GLU A 50 31.79 15.60 14.06
C GLU A 50 30.67 16.54 14.58
N GLY A 51 30.13 17.43 13.74
CA GLY A 51 29.06 18.39 14.06
C GLY A 51 27.62 17.88 13.98
N ASN A 52 27.33 16.76 13.29
CA ASN A 52 25.96 16.35 12.91
C ASN A 52 25.46 15.05 13.59
N VAL A 53 25.69 14.92 14.91
CA VAL A 53 25.42 13.67 15.68
C VAL A 53 23.97 13.17 15.56
N LEU A 54 22.99 14.08 15.42
CA LEU A 54 21.56 13.72 15.32
C LEU A 54 21.00 13.83 13.90
N GLY A 55 21.80 14.17 12.87
CA GLY A 55 21.33 14.26 11.48
C GLY A 55 20.07 15.13 11.31
N SER A 56 19.15 14.72 10.45
CA SER A 56 17.83 15.38 10.29
C SER A 56 16.89 15.19 11.49
N VAL A 57 17.15 14.20 12.36
CA VAL A 57 16.36 13.95 13.58
C VAL A 57 16.50 15.10 14.57
N GLY A 58 17.66 15.76 14.62
CA GLY A 58 17.87 16.94 15.45
C GLY A 58 16.99 18.13 15.05
N CYS A 59 16.63 18.28 13.76
CA CYS A 59 15.67 19.30 13.32
C CYS A 59 14.26 19.07 13.91
N TYR A 60 13.83 17.81 14.07
CA TYR A 60 12.55 17.51 14.72
C TYR A 60 12.58 17.87 16.22
N TYR A 61 13.68 17.53 16.92
CA TYR A 61 13.85 17.93 18.31
C TYR A 61 13.94 19.46 18.48
N ALA A 62 14.62 20.16 17.57
CA ALA A 62 14.68 21.62 17.52
C ALA A 62 13.30 22.25 17.33
N ALA A 63 12.45 21.63 16.51
CA ALA A 63 11.05 22.00 16.33
C ALA A 63 10.16 21.65 17.54
N GLY A 64 10.71 21.08 18.62
CA GLY A 64 9.97 20.64 19.81
C GLY A 64 9.22 19.31 19.64
N ALA A 65 9.37 18.64 18.50
CA ALA A 65 8.79 17.31 18.25
C ALA A 65 9.65 16.20 18.88
N ASP A 66 9.03 15.06 19.18
CA ASP A 66 9.76 13.84 19.54
C ASP A 66 9.49 12.75 18.49
N PRO A 67 10.38 12.56 17.50
CA PRO A 67 10.17 11.56 16.45
C PRO A 67 10.14 10.12 16.99
N ASN A 68 10.56 9.91 18.24
CA ASN A 68 10.54 8.61 18.92
C ASN A 68 9.41 8.49 19.98
N GLY A 69 8.63 9.55 20.18
CA GLY A 69 7.58 9.64 21.19
C GLY A 69 6.18 9.50 20.58
N ASP A 70 5.18 10.05 21.27
CA ASP A 70 3.79 10.02 20.79
C ASP A 70 3.64 10.73 19.42
N PRO A 71 3.18 10.03 18.37
CA PRO A 71 2.97 10.62 17.06
C PRO A 71 2.02 11.82 17.05
N GLN A 72 1.03 11.87 17.95
CA GLN A 72 0.10 12.99 18.04
C GLN A 72 0.78 14.22 18.64
N ALA A 73 1.52 14.06 19.73
CA ALA A 73 2.34 15.12 20.29
C ALA A 73 3.33 15.71 19.26
N THR A 74 3.97 14.85 18.46
CA THR A 74 4.86 15.28 17.38
C THR A 74 4.12 16.04 16.29
N LEU A 75 2.97 15.56 15.83
CA LEU A 75 2.16 16.28 14.84
C LEU A 75 1.72 17.66 15.35
N LEU A 76 1.30 17.75 16.61
CA LEU A 76 0.92 19.02 17.24
C LEU A 76 2.10 19.99 17.29
N ALA A 77 3.29 19.51 17.70
CA ALA A 77 4.50 20.33 17.73
C ALA A 77 4.88 20.87 16.34
N LEU A 78 4.73 20.05 15.28
CA LEU A 78 5.06 20.41 13.91
C LEU A 78 4.02 21.30 13.21
N ARG A 79 2.76 21.26 13.65
CA ARG A 79 1.67 22.10 13.12
C ARG A 79 1.62 23.51 13.72
N ARG A 80 2.51 23.82 14.66
CA ARG A 80 2.64 25.17 15.19
C ARG A 80 2.99 26.14 14.05
N PRO A 81 2.46 27.38 14.06
CA PRO A 81 2.73 28.36 13.01
C PRO A 81 4.24 28.56 12.78
N GLY A 82 4.66 28.67 11.52
CA GLY A 82 6.06 28.88 11.12
C GLY A 82 6.97 27.63 11.20
N VAL A 83 6.64 26.64 12.04
CA VAL A 83 7.49 25.46 12.25
C VAL A 83 7.71 24.64 10.99
N ALA A 84 6.69 24.45 10.14
CA ALA A 84 6.83 23.66 8.92
C ALA A 84 7.86 24.24 7.94
N GLN A 85 7.90 25.57 7.79
CA GLN A 85 8.84 26.26 6.91
C GLN A 85 10.27 26.22 7.49
N ALA A 86 10.40 26.47 8.80
CA ALA A 86 11.68 26.36 9.51
C ALA A 86 12.23 24.92 9.49
N LEU A 87 11.34 23.91 9.56
CA LEU A 87 11.70 22.51 9.51
C LEU A 87 12.29 22.14 8.15
N ASP A 88 11.66 22.54 7.06
CA ASP A 88 12.18 22.28 5.72
C ASP A 88 13.53 22.98 5.50
N ALA A 89 13.71 24.21 5.99
CA ALA A 89 14.99 24.91 5.93
C ALA A 89 16.09 24.20 6.73
N CYS A 90 15.78 23.75 7.96
CA CYS A 90 16.70 22.98 8.79
C CYS A 90 17.07 21.65 8.12
N GLN A 91 16.08 20.90 7.62
CA GLN A 91 16.31 19.64 6.95
C GLN A 91 17.17 19.83 5.70
N ARG A 92 16.92 20.84 4.86
CA ARG A 92 17.79 21.12 3.70
C ARG A 92 19.27 21.35 4.06
N ARG A 93 19.55 21.86 5.26
CA ARG A 93 20.92 22.12 5.74
C ARG A 93 21.58 20.89 6.37
N PHE A 94 20.84 20.12 7.16
CA PHE A 94 21.41 19.04 7.98
C PHE A 94 21.09 17.63 7.49
N GLU A 95 20.08 17.49 6.63
CA GLU A 95 19.74 16.25 5.94
C GLU A 95 20.68 16.03 4.75
N HIS A 96 21.37 14.90 4.77
CA HIS A 96 22.24 14.53 3.67
C HIS A 96 21.39 13.85 2.60
N ARG A 97 20.84 14.69 1.73
CA ARG A 97 20.12 14.22 0.55
C ARG A 97 21.13 13.65 -0.42
N LEU A 98 21.25 12.32 -0.43
CA LEU A 98 21.93 11.64 -1.51
C LEU A 98 21.24 12.06 -2.81
N PRO A 99 21.98 12.60 -3.80
CA PRO A 99 21.41 12.87 -5.11
C PRO A 99 20.75 11.60 -5.66
N LEU A 100 19.81 11.72 -6.59
CA LEU A 100 19.17 10.54 -7.17
C LEU A 100 20.14 9.69 -8.03
N TRP A 101 21.20 10.31 -8.56
CA TRP A 101 22.09 9.66 -9.52
C TRP A 101 22.89 8.45 -8.98
N PRO A 102 23.41 8.40 -7.73
CA PRO A 102 24.09 7.22 -7.19
C PRO A 102 23.13 6.04 -7.05
N VAL A 103 21.90 6.28 -6.60
CA VAL A 103 20.86 5.24 -6.52
C VAL A 103 20.54 4.68 -7.91
N LEU A 104 20.40 5.56 -8.91
CA LEU A 104 20.19 5.14 -10.30
C LEU A 104 21.40 4.39 -10.87
N LEU A 105 22.62 4.81 -10.52
CA LEU A 105 23.86 4.14 -10.93
C LEU A 105 23.97 2.75 -10.31
N GLU A 106 23.74 2.60 -9.01
CA GLU A 106 23.72 1.32 -8.31
C GLU A 106 22.67 0.37 -8.88
N LEU A 107 21.48 0.88 -9.17
CA LEU A 107 20.44 0.11 -9.85
C LEU A 107 20.86 -0.31 -11.26
N ALA A 108 21.49 0.59 -12.02
CA ALA A 108 22.01 0.29 -13.35
C ALA A 108 23.12 -0.79 -13.29
N LEU A 109 24.02 -0.70 -12.32
CA LEU A 109 25.08 -1.69 -12.07
C LEU A 109 24.49 -3.04 -11.65
N LEU A 110 23.46 -3.05 -10.81
CA LEU A 110 22.72 -4.26 -10.44
C LEU A 110 22.12 -4.95 -11.67
N ILE A 111 21.40 -4.19 -12.50
CA ILE A 111 20.78 -4.69 -13.73
C ILE A 111 21.85 -5.18 -14.71
N ALA A 112 22.94 -4.44 -14.87
CA ALA A 112 24.07 -4.82 -15.70
C ALA A 112 24.73 -6.12 -15.22
N ALA A 113 24.96 -6.28 -13.92
CA ALA A 113 25.52 -7.50 -13.35
C ALA A 113 24.61 -8.72 -13.57
N VAL A 114 23.29 -8.57 -13.39
CA VAL A 114 22.30 -9.62 -13.68
C VAL A 114 22.33 -9.98 -15.17
N ALA A 115 22.36 -8.97 -16.05
CA ALA A 115 22.44 -9.18 -17.49
C ALA A 115 23.74 -9.92 -17.86
N VAL A 116 24.90 -9.46 -17.43
CA VAL A 116 26.20 -10.10 -17.69
C VAL A 116 26.16 -11.56 -17.25
N LEU A 117 25.67 -11.86 -16.04
CA LEU A 117 25.61 -13.22 -15.53
C LEU A 117 24.64 -14.10 -16.33
N TYR A 118 23.48 -13.57 -16.75
CA TYR A 118 22.56 -14.24 -17.67
C TYR A 118 23.21 -14.56 -19.02
N TRP A 119 24.07 -13.69 -19.55
CA TRP A 119 24.79 -13.91 -20.82
C TRP A 119 25.95 -14.91 -20.70
N VAL A 120 26.65 -14.92 -19.57
CA VAL A 120 27.88 -15.72 -19.36
C VAL A 120 27.57 -17.15 -18.92
N LEU A 121 26.60 -17.36 -18.03
CA LEU A 121 26.32 -18.69 -17.45
C LEU A 121 26.08 -19.80 -18.50
N PRO A 122 25.22 -19.62 -19.52
CA PRO A 122 25.00 -20.66 -20.53
C PRO A 122 26.24 -20.94 -21.39
N ARG A 123 27.04 -19.90 -21.69
CA ARG A 123 28.28 -20.05 -22.48
C ARG A 123 29.33 -20.84 -21.74
N TRP A 124 29.49 -20.56 -20.45
CA TRP A 124 30.40 -21.29 -19.58
C TRP A 124 30.03 -22.77 -19.47
N LYS A 125 28.72 -23.09 -19.44
CA LYS A 125 28.24 -24.46 -19.40
C LYS A 125 28.48 -25.22 -20.72
N GLY A 126 28.38 -24.55 -21.86
CA GLY A 126 28.60 -25.12 -23.20
C GLY A 126 30.03 -25.11 -23.72
N ARG A 127 31.04 -24.87 -22.87
CA ARG A 127 32.46 -24.84 -23.27
C ARG A 127 32.94 -26.23 -23.70
N ARG A 128 33.80 -26.29 -24.72
CA ARG A 128 34.26 -27.55 -25.36
C ARG A 128 34.89 -28.56 -24.40
N GLY A 129 35.50 -28.11 -23.30
CA GLY A 129 36.03 -29.00 -22.26
C GLY A 129 34.97 -29.74 -21.42
N LYS A 130 33.67 -29.57 -21.69
CA LYS A 130 32.56 -30.26 -20.99
C LYS A 130 31.60 -31.01 -21.91
N VAL A 131 31.52 -30.62 -23.19
CA VAL A 131 30.49 -31.15 -24.11
C VAL A 131 31.06 -31.33 -25.52
N VAL A 132 30.61 -32.38 -26.19
CA VAL A 132 30.97 -32.74 -27.56
C VAL A 132 29.72 -32.71 -28.46
N PRO A 133 29.82 -32.29 -29.73
CA PRO A 133 28.67 -32.28 -30.64
C PRO A 133 28.17 -33.71 -30.88
N LEU A 134 26.84 -33.89 -30.98
CA LEU A 134 26.27 -35.17 -31.40
C LEU A 134 26.49 -35.32 -32.92
N ASP A 135 27.66 -35.80 -33.30
CA ASP A 135 28.09 -36.04 -34.68
C ASP A 135 28.38 -37.53 -34.93
N ARG A 136 28.93 -37.86 -36.11
CA ARG A 136 29.21 -39.24 -36.50
C ARG A 136 30.21 -39.97 -35.60
N GLN A 137 30.98 -39.26 -34.77
CA GLN A 137 31.91 -39.91 -33.83
C GLN A 137 31.17 -40.54 -32.65
N ILE A 138 30.04 -39.94 -32.23
CA ILE A 138 29.26 -40.39 -31.07
C ILE A 138 28.00 -41.16 -31.49
N ASP A 139 27.43 -40.83 -32.65
CA ASP A 139 26.27 -41.50 -33.24
C ASP A 139 26.60 -41.95 -34.68
N PRO A 140 27.39 -43.03 -34.87
CA PRO A 140 27.85 -43.46 -36.19
C PRO A 140 26.70 -43.83 -37.13
N THR A 141 25.61 -44.38 -36.59
CA THR A 141 24.42 -44.82 -37.34
C THR A 141 23.40 -43.70 -37.57
N GLY A 142 23.52 -42.57 -36.87
CA GLY A 142 22.59 -41.44 -36.94
C GLY A 142 21.22 -41.72 -36.31
N GLU A 143 21.08 -42.80 -35.56
CA GLU A 143 19.81 -43.21 -34.94
C GLU A 143 19.38 -42.24 -33.85
N VAL A 144 20.32 -41.80 -33.01
CA VAL A 144 20.03 -40.87 -31.91
C VAL A 144 19.58 -39.54 -32.51
N ARG A 145 20.27 -39.07 -33.55
CA ARG A 145 19.92 -37.86 -34.30
C ARG A 145 18.49 -37.91 -34.84
N ARG A 146 18.11 -38.97 -35.57
CA ARG A 146 16.75 -39.13 -36.11
C ARG A 146 15.69 -39.12 -35.01
N LEU A 147 15.95 -39.82 -33.91
CA LEU A 147 15.02 -39.89 -32.78
C LEU A 147 14.82 -38.53 -32.12
N VAL A 148 15.89 -37.76 -31.85
CA VAL A 148 15.71 -36.42 -31.28
C VAL A 148 15.05 -35.45 -32.24
N ASP A 149 15.29 -35.57 -33.56
CA ASP A 149 14.63 -34.75 -34.57
C ASP A 149 13.11 -35.05 -34.65
N GLU A 150 12.71 -36.33 -34.53
CA GLU A 150 11.31 -36.74 -34.38
C GLU A 150 10.68 -36.10 -33.13
N LEU A 151 11.34 -36.18 -31.98
CA LEU A 151 10.83 -35.61 -30.73
C LEU A 151 10.73 -34.07 -30.78
N VAL A 152 11.65 -33.41 -31.47
CA VAL A 152 11.59 -31.96 -31.73
C VAL A 152 10.36 -31.60 -32.57
N ALA A 153 10.03 -32.42 -33.57
CA ALA A 153 8.82 -32.25 -34.36
C ALA A 153 7.55 -32.45 -33.51
N VAL A 154 7.52 -33.48 -32.67
CA VAL A 154 6.41 -33.75 -31.73
C VAL A 154 6.21 -32.57 -30.76
N ALA A 155 7.29 -31.99 -30.24
CA ALA A 155 7.24 -30.84 -29.33
C ALA A 155 6.81 -29.52 -30.02
N GLY A 156 6.75 -29.48 -31.36
CA GLY A 156 6.32 -28.32 -32.13
C GLY A 156 7.19 -27.08 -31.91
N LEU A 157 8.52 -27.26 -31.80
CA LEU A 157 9.44 -26.15 -31.58
C LEU A 157 9.62 -25.30 -32.86
N ALA A 158 9.43 -23.98 -32.74
CA ALA A 158 9.62 -23.05 -33.85
C ALA A 158 11.07 -22.98 -34.39
N ARG A 159 12.05 -23.43 -33.60
CA ARG A 159 13.45 -23.53 -33.99
C ARG A 159 14.07 -24.75 -33.31
N PRO A 160 14.74 -25.65 -34.05
CA PRO A 160 15.37 -26.82 -33.45
C PRO A 160 16.56 -26.40 -32.56
N PRO A 161 16.72 -27.00 -31.38
CA PRO A 161 17.89 -26.78 -30.55
C PRO A 161 19.11 -27.52 -31.09
N ARG A 162 20.31 -27.08 -30.68
CA ARG A 162 21.53 -27.86 -30.92
C ARG A 162 21.57 -29.04 -29.96
N PHE A 163 22.02 -30.21 -30.40
CA PHE A 163 22.26 -31.35 -29.52
C PHE A 163 23.75 -31.59 -29.34
N VAL A 164 24.15 -31.74 -28.07
CA VAL A 164 25.51 -32.09 -27.63
C VAL A 164 25.42 -33.23 -26.63
N VAL A 165 26.54 -33.87 -26.36
CA VAL A 165 26.67 -34.97 -25.41
C VAL A 165 27.73 -34.58 -24.38
N ASP A 166 27.48 -34.91 -23.11
CA ASP A 166 28.49 -34.94 -22.05
C ASP A 166 28.81 -36.41 -21.74
N PRO A 167 29.91 -36.97 -22.30
CA PRO A 167 30.27 -38.37 -22.12
C PRO A 167 30.67 -38.70 -20.68
N ALA A 168 31.15 -37.71 -19.91
CA ALA A 168 31.59 -37.89 -18.53
C ALA A 168 30.41 -37.94 -17.54
N ALA A 169 29.22 -37.51 -17.95
CA ALA A 169 28.02 -37.57 -17.14
C ALA A 169 27.36 -38.97 -17.20
N HIS A 170 27.49 -39.76 -16.12
CA HIS A 170 26.94 -41.12 -16.04
C HIS A 170 25.46 -41.20 -15.60
N THR A 171 24.82 -40.08 -15.28
CA THR A 171 23.42 -40.08 -14.85
C THR A 171 22.47 -40.21 -16.06
N PRO A 172 21.32 -40.91 -15.94
CA PRO A 172 20.34 -41.03 -17.02
C PRO A 172 19.47 -39.77 -17.12
N SER A 173 20.10 -38.65 -17.45
CA SER A 173 19.47 -37.33 -17.49
C SER A 173 19.92 -36.53 -18.72
N ALA A 174 19.25 -35.42 -18.97
CA ALA A 174 19.64 -34.45 -19.98
C ALA A 174 19.45 -33.06 -19.38
N VAL A 175 20.11 -32.07 -19.97
CA VAL A 175 20.05 -30.70 -19.50
C VAL A 175 19.98 -29.74 -20.67
N VAL A 176 19.00 -28.84 -20.66
CA VAL A 176 18.98 -27.70 -21.58
C VAL A 176 19.74 -26.50 -21.04
N PHE A 177 20.53 -25.87 -21.90
CA PHE A 177 21.09 -24.55 -21.65
C PHE A 177 21.07 -23.68 -22.92
N GLY A 178 21.14 -22.36 -22.74
CA GLY A 178 21.10 -21.41 -23.83
C GLY A 178 20.39 -20.13 -23.42
N ARG A 179 20.13 -19.26 -24.40
CA ARG A 179 19.45 -17.99 -24.18
C ARG A 179 18.84 -17.45 -25.47
N TRP A 180 17.83 -16.59 -25.36
CA TRP A 180 17.17 -15.88 -26.48
C TRP A 180 16.99 -16.75 -27.73
N ARG A 181 16.19 -17.81 -27.61
CA ARG A 181 15.82 -18.70 -28.72
C ARG A 181 17.00 -19.48 -29.35
N ARG A 182 18.20 -19.44 -28.76
CA ARG A 182 19.34 -20.29 -29.11
C ARG A 182 19.61 -21.25 -27.96
N TYR A 183 19.03 -22.44 -28.05
CA TYR A 183 19.12 -23.46 -27.01
C TYR A 183 19.93 -24.66 -27.47
N THR A 184 20.58 -25.30 -26.50
CA THR A 184 21.38 -26.51 -26.65
C THR A 184 20.88 -27.53 -25.64
N VAL A 185 20.52 -28.72 -26.11
CA VAL A 185 20.19 -29.88 -25.27
C VAL A 185 21.46 -30.72 -25.13
N CYS A 186 21.88 -30.95 -23.89
CA CYS A 186 23.02 -31.80 -23.57
C CYS A 186 22.51 -33.13 -23.03
N LEU A 187 22.75 -34.21 -23.77
CA LEU A 187 22.45 -35.57 -23.35
C LEU A 187 23.60 -36.09 -22.51
N HIS A 188 23.32 -36.64 -21.32
CA HIS A 188 24.37 -37.30 -20.54
C HIS A 188 24.69 -38.68 -21.15
N GLY A 189 25.95 -39.12 -21.07
CA GLY A 189 26.36 -40.45 -21.52
C GLY A 189 25.51 -41.57 -20.92
N GLY A 190 25.16 -41.47 -19.62
CA GLY A 190 24.29 -42.44 -18.95
C GLY A 190 22.87 -42.53 -19.53
N LEU A 191 22.34 -41.44 -20.11
CA LEU A 191 21.03 -41.44 -20.77
C LEU A 191 21.09 -42.17 -22.12
N LEU A 192 22.19 -42.02 -22.85
CA LEU A 192 22.41 -42.73 -24.12
C LEU A 192 22.50 -44.24 -23.92
N VAL A 193 23.13 -44.69 -22.83
CA VAL A 193 23.18 -46.10 -22.45
C VAL A 193 21.78 -46.60 -22.05
N ARG A 194 21.05 -45.84 -21.21
CA ARG A 194 19.69 -46.21 -20.77
C ARG A 194 18.71 -46.36 -21.95
N ARG A 195 18.89 -45.62 -23.04
CA ARG A 195 18.05 -45.72 -24.25
C ARG A 195 17.89 -47.16 -24.75
N LEU A 196 18.93 -47.98 -24.63
CA LEU A 196 18.91 -49.38 -25.10
C LEU A 196 17.99 -50.26 -24.25
N ALA A 197 17.97 -50.06 -22.93
CA ALA A 197 17.18 -50.85 -21.99
C ALA A 197 15.76 -50.27 -21.78
N ASP A 198 15.61 -48.94 -21.86
CA ASP A 198 14.38 -48.21 -21.60
C ASP A 198 14.20 -47.06 -22.63
N PRO A 199 13.80 -47.37 -23.88
CA PRO A 199 13.56 -46.37 -24.91
C PRO A 199 12.45 -45.37 -24.54
N ALA A 200 11.44 -45.82 -23.79
CA ALA A 200 10.34 -44.98 -23.32
C ALA A 200 10.83 -43.94 -22.31
N GLY A 201 11.68 -44.33 -21.36
CA GLY A 201 12.34 -43.42 -20.42
C GLY A 201 13.24 -42.40 -21.12
N PHE A 202 13.99 -42.80 -22.16
CA PHE A 202 14.77 -41.87 -22.98
C PHE A 202 13.88 -40.81 -23.62
N ARG A 203 12.81 -41.23 -24.31
CA ARG A 203 11.84 -40.31 -24.94
C ARG A 203 11.21 -39.37 -23.91
N GLY A 204 10.86 -39.88 -22.73
CA GLY A 204 10.30 -39.08 -21.64
C GLY A 204 11.22 -37.96 -21.15
N VAL A 205 12.49 -38.28 -20.91
CA VAL A 205 13.50 -37.28 -20.48
C VAL A 205 13.71 -36.22 -21.56
N VAL A 206 13.85 -36.63 -22.82
CA VAL A 206 14.06 -35.66 -23.92
C VAL A 206 12.82 -34.77 -24.13
N LEU A 207 11.60 -35.33 -24.10
CA LEU A 207 10.37 -34.53 -24.21
C LEU A 207 10.23 -33.53 -23.06
N HIS A 208 10.62 -33.88 -21.83
CA HIS A 208 10.65 -32.96 -20.69
C HIS A 208 11.63 -31.79 -20.93
N GLU A 209 12.85 -32.09 -21.38
CA GLU A 209 13.83 -31.04 -21.71
C GLU A 209 13.36 -30.14 -22.87
N LEU A 210 12.70 -30.70 -23.89
CA LEU A 210 12.09 -29.93 -24.98
C LEU A 210 10.91 -29.08 -24.49
N ALA A 211 10.19 -29.51 -23.45
CA ALA A 211 9.11 -28.75 -22.84
C ALA A 211 9.63 -27.46 -22.20
N HIS A 212 10.79 -27.50 -21.53
CA HIS A 212 11.43 -26.29 -21.03
C HIS A 212 11.77 -25.28 -22.14
N ILE A 213 12.16 -25.74 -23.32
CA ILE A 213 12.39 -24.86 -24.48
C ILE A 213 11.07 -24.27 -24.97
N ARG A 214 10.05 -25.11 -25.14
CA ARG A 214 8.72 -24.70 -25.62
C ARG A 214 8.07 -23.67 -24.69
N ASN A 215 8.28 -23.81 -23.38
CA ASN A 215 7.72 -22.94 -22.33
C ASN A 215 8.59 -21.73 -22.00
N ARG A 216 9.77 -21.59 -22.64
CA ARG A 216 10.77 -20.54 -22.36
C ARG A 216 11.29 -20.56 -20.92
N ASP A 217 11.20 -21.71 -20.26
CA ASP A 217 11.66 -21.88 -18.88
C ASP A 217 13.18 -21.77 -18.77
N VAL A 218 13.91 -22.06 -19.86
CA VAL A 218 15.38 -21.92 -19.90
C VAL A 218 15.79 -20.47 -19.60
N ASP A 219 15.17 -19.49 -20.27
CA ASP A 219 15.48 -18.08 -20.05
C ASP A 219 15.09 -17.63 -18.65
N ILE A 220 13.88 -18.01 -18.18
CA ILE A 220 13.39 -17.71 -16.83
C ILE A 220 14.33 -18.30 -15.77
N THR A 221 14.85 -19.52 -15.99
CA THR A 221 15.76 -20.20 -15.08
C THR A 221 17.07 -19.44 -14.96
N TYR A 222 17.71 -19.11 -16.08
CA TYR A 222 18.98 -18.37 -16.05
C TYR A 222 18.80 -16.97 -15.48
N ALA A 223 17.70 -16.28 -15.81
CA ALA A 223 17.39 -14.97 -15.23
C ALA A 223 17.17 -15.06 -13.71
N THR A 224 16.41 -16.07 -13.24
CA THR A 224 16.17 -16.35 -11.82
C THR A 224 17.47 -16.64 -11.07
N VAL A 225 18.33 -17.47 -11.63
CA VAL A 225 19.63 -17.82 -11.02
C VAL A 225 20.57 -16.62 -11.02
N ALA A 226 20.61 -15.84 -12.10
CA ALA A 226 21.43 -14.64 -12.19
C ALA A 226 21.00 -13.59 -11.17
N LEU A 227 19.70 -13.27 -11.12
CA LEU A 227 19.11 -12.34 -10.15
C LEU A 227 19.42 -12.74 -8.72
N TRP A 228 19.19 -14.01 -8.36
CA TRP A 228 19.51 -14.52 -7.01
C TRP A 228 20.99 -14.39 -6.66
N ARG A 229 21.88 -14.76 -7.59
CA ARG A 229 23.33 -14.74 -7.33
C ARG A 229 23.84 -13.31 -7.13
N VAL A 230 23.40 -12.36 -7.96
CA VAL A 230 23.80 -10.96 -7.80
C VAL A 230 23.23 -10.37 -6.51
N PHE A 231 21.95 -10.63 -6.23
CA PHE A 231 21.31 -10.23 -4.97
C PHE A 231 22.09 -10.73 -3.73
N LEU A 232 22.43 -12.02 -3.69
CA LEU A 232 23.10 -12.64 -2.54
C LEU A 232 24.59 -12.31 -2.45
N ALA A 233 25.31 -12.20 -3.58
CA ALA A 233 26.76 -12.06 -3.59
C ALA A 233 27.25 -10.61 -3.55
N VAL A 234 26.43 -9.65 -3.98
CA VAL A 234 26.83 -8.24 -4.09
C VAL A 234 26.16 -7.39 -3.02
N LEU A 235 24.83 -7.42 -2.94
CA LEU A 235 24.07 -6.49 -2.11
C LEU A 235 23.97 -6.92 -0.64
N MET A 236 23.60 -8.17 -0.40
CA MET A 236 23.40 -8.66 0.96
C MET A 236 24.67 -8.61 1.83
N PRO A 237 25.88 -8.97 1.35
CA PRO A 237 27.08 -8.92 2.17
C PRO A 237 27.43 -7.49 2.57
N ALA A 238 27.34 -6.52 1.66
CA ALA A 238 27.58 -5.12 1.98
C ALA A 238 26.62 -4.63 3.08
N ASN A 239 25.32 -4.91 2.94
CA ASN A 239 24.31 -4.51 3.92
C ASN A 239 24.52 -5.18 5.29
N VAL A 240 24.83 -6.49 5.31
CA VAL A 240 25.09 -7.23 6.56
C VAL A 240 26.37 -6.76 7.24
N LEU A 241 27.47 -6.58 6.49
CA LEU A 241 28.74 -6.13 7.04
C LEU A 241 28.63 -4.74 7.66
N ILE A 242 27.91 -3.82 7.00
CA ILE A 242 27.69 -2.47 7.50
C ILE A 242 26.87 -2.49 8.80
N HIS A 243 25.72 -3.17 8.83
CA HIS A 243 24.91 -3.23 10.05
C HIS A 243 25.58 -4.00 11.19
N ALA A 244 26.36 -5.03 10.89
CA ALA A 244 27.17 -5.73 11.89
C ALA A 244 28.28 -4.83 12.46
N ALA A 245 28.93 -4.01 11.63
CA ALA A 245 29.92 -3.04 12.08
C ALA A 245 29.29 -1.96 12.99
N TYR A 246 28.07 -1.49 12.69
CA TYR A 246 27.31 -0.57 13.55
C TYR A 246 26.95 -1.20 14.88
N LEU A 247 26.35 -2.39 14.85
CA LEU A 247 25.99 -3.11 16.06
C LEU A 247 27.22 -3.29 16.96
N ARG A 248 28.36 -3.68 16.38
CA ARG A 248 29.64 -3.79 17.10
C ARG A 248 30.10 -2.45 17.67
N ARG A 249 30.09 -1.37 16.87
CA ARG A 249 30.50 -0.03 17.31
C ARG A 249 29.64 0.46 18.47
N ASP A 250 28.33 0.40 18.32
CA ASP A 250 27.38 0.91 19.30
C ASP A 250 27.47 0.11 20.61
N LEU A 251 27.65 -1.22 20.55
CA LEU A 251 27.90 -2.07 21.73
C LEU A 251 29.25 -1.77 22.42
N LEU A 252 30.30 -1.39 21.67
CA LEU A 252 31.63 -1.13 22.23
C LEU A 252 31.79 0.30 22.76
N GLN A 253 31.25 1.30 22.08
CA GLN A 253 31.43 2.72 22.41
C GLN A 253 30.37 3.26 23.38
N TYR A 254 29.16 2.69 23.35
CA TYR A 254 28.04 3.15 24.17
C TYR A 254 27.34 1.94 24.83
N PRO A 255 28.02 1.21 25.73
CA PRO A 255 27.52 -0.05 26.28
C PRO A 255 26.30 0.12 27.21
N THR A 256 26.06 1.31 27.75
CA THR A 256 24.97 1.61 28.70
C THR A 256 24.35 2.99 28.42
N GLY A 257 23.06 3.17 28.77
CA GLY A 257 22.33 4.45 28.65
C GLY A 257 21.28 4.50 27.52
N GLY A 258 20.60 5.66 27.40
CA GLY A 258 19.50 5.86 26.45
C GLY A 258 19.89 5.75 24.96
N TYR A 259 21.16 6.02 24.63
CA TYR A 259 21.72 5.83 23.29
C TYR A 259 21.79 4.34 22.91
N ALA A 260 22.27 3.48 23.82
CA ALA A 260 22.32 2.02 23.63
C ALA A 260 20.90 1.43 23.50
N ALA A 261 19.96 1.91 24.32
CA ALA A 261 18.57 1.46 24.35
C ALA A 261 17.79 1.77 23.07
N THR A 262 18.29 2.66 22.21
CA THR A 262 17.61 3.08 20.97
C THR A 262 18.30 2.55 19.70
N ASN A 263 19.64 2.56 19.64
CA ASN A 263 20.37 2.22 18.42
C ASN A 263 20.64 0.71 18.25
N VAL A 264 20.89 -0.03 19.35
CA VAL A 264 21.12 -1.49 19.28
C VAL A 264 19.88 -2.24 18.73
N PRO A 265 18.64 -1.96 19.19
CA PRO A 265 17.45 -2.56 18.58
C PRO A 265 17.29 -2.24 17.09
N SER A 266 17.68 -1.05 16.65
CA SER A 266 17.60 -0.63 15.24
C SER A 266 18.53 -1.45 14.33
N ALA A 267 19.79 -1.64 14.73
CA ALA A 267 20.74 -2.43 13.94
C ALA A 267 20.33 -3.91 13.86
N VAL A 268 19.86 -4.49 14.97
CA VAL A 268 19.31 -5.86 15.01
C VAL A 268 18.07 -5.98 14.13
N TYR A 269 17.18 -4.98 14.19
CA TYR A 269 16.00 -4.90 13.35
C TYR A 269 16.37 -4.93 11.85
N ALA A 270 17.33 -4.10 11.43
CA ALA A 270 17.78 -4.03 10.04
C ALA A 270 18.40 -5.36 9.54
N LEU A 271 19.17 -6.06 10.38
CA LEU A 271 19.69 -7.39 10.06
C LEU A 271 18.58 -8.43 9.90
N CYS A 272 17.63 -8.46 10.83
CA CYS A 272 16.49 -9.37 10.77
C CYS A 272 15.56 -9.06 9.58
N GLN A 273 15.36 -7.78 9.23
CA GLN A 273 14.65 -7.37 8.02
C GLN A 273 15.37 -7.86 6.76
N THR A 274 16.70 -7.75 6.71
CA THR A 274 17.53 -8.27 5.60
C THR A 274 17.35 -9.77 5.44
N LEU A 275 17.38 -10.52 6.55
CA LEU A 275 17.14 -11.96 6.56
C LEU A 275 15.72 -12.31 6.08
N PHE A 276 14.72 -11.56 6.55
CA PHE A 276 13.32 -11.74 6.17
C PHE A 276 13.11 -11.53 4.66
N LEU A 277 13.60 -10.42 4.10
CA LEU A 277 13.50 -10.14 2.67
C LEU A 277 14.25 -11.18 1.84
N THR A 278 15.44 -11.61 2.29
CA THR A 278 16.21 -12.69 1.65
C THR A 278 15.43 -14.00 1.62
N ALA A 279 14.74 -14.34 2.72
CA ALA A 279 13.90 -15.54 2.80
C ALA A 279 12.72 -15.46 1.83
N LEU A 280 12.04 -14.31 1.70
CA LEU A 280 10.95 -14.13 0.74
C LEU A 280 11.44 -14.28 -0.72
N VAL A 281 12.57 -13.66 -1.06
CA VAL A 281 13.19 -13.78 -2.39
C VAL A 281 13.57 -15.24 -2.67
N TYR A 282 14.13 -15.95 -1.68
CA TYR A 282 14.47 -17.37 -1.81
C TYR A 282 13.22 -18.23 -2.04
N LEU A 283 12.14 -18.01 -1.28
CA LEU A 283 10.89 -18.76 -1.43
C LEU A 283 10.26 -18.50 -2.81
N ALA A 284 10.28 -17.25 -3.30
CA ALA A 284 9.83 -16.91 -4.65
C ALA A 284 10.67 -17.63 -5.72
N ARG A 285 11.99 -17.67 -5.54
CA ARG A 285 12.91 -18.40 -6.41
C ARG A 285 12.59 -19.89 -6.42
N ALA A 286 12.44 -20.52 -5.25
CA ALA A 286 12.14 -21.94 -5.13
C ALA A 286 10.78 -22.28 -5.77
N ASP A 287 9.79 -21.40 -5.64
CA ASP A 287 8.47 -21.56 -6.26
C ASP A 287 8.51 -21.50 -7.79
N VAL A 288 9.23 -20.54 -8.37
CA VAL A 288 9.47 -20.45 -9.83
C VAL A 288 10.17 -21.72 -10.32
N LEU A 289 11.26 -22.11 -9.65
CA LEU A 289 12.09 -23.24 -10.09
C LEU A 289 11.39 -24.59 -9.97
N ARG A 290 10.47 -24.75 -9.02
CA ARG A 290 9.68 -25.97 -8.84
C ARG A 290 8.49 -26.03 -9.78
N THR A 291 7.80 -24.92 -10.00
CA THR A 291 6.58 -24.88 -10.81
C THR A 291 6.86 -25.16 -12.29
N ARG A 292 8.00 -24.69 -12.83
CA ARG A 292 8.40 -24.99 -14.22
C ARG A 292 8.53 -26.48 -14.49
N GLU A 293 9.02 -27.26 -13.51
CA GLU A 293 9.20 -28.71 -13.65
C GLU A 293 7.84 -29.39 -13.80
N LEU A 294 6.83 -28.94 -13.05
CA LEU A 294 5.48 -29.49 -13.13
C LEU A 294 4.81 -29.19 -14.49
N TYR A 295 5.05 -28.00 -15.06
CA TYR A 295 4.56 -27.67 -16.41
C TYR A 295 5.30 -28.47 -17.49
N ALA A 296 6.61 -28.63 -17.35
CA ALA A 296 7.39 -29.46 -18.27
C ALA A 296 6.97 -30.93 -18.24
N ASP A 297 6.64 -31.47 -17.06
CA ASP A 297 6.06 -32.82 -16.91
C ASP A 297 4.71 -32.95 -17.61
N ALA A 298 3.81 -31.98 -17.39
CA ALA A 298 2.49 -31.98 -17.99
C ALA A 298 2.56 -31.94 -19.52
N ASP A 299 3.42 -31.10 -20.09
CA ASP A 299 3.62 -31.02 -21.54
C ASP A 299 4.30 -32.28 -22.11
N ALA A 300 5.32 -32.82 -21.45
CA ALA A 300 5.95 -34.07 -21.87
C ALA A 300 4.94 -35.23 -21.89
N ALA A 301 4.10 -35.35 -20.86
CA ALA A 301 3.03 -36.34 -20.83
C ALA A 301 1.99 -36.11 -21.95
N ARG A 302 1.64 -34.86 -22.25
CA ARG A 302 0.73 -34.51 -23.37
C ARG A 302 1.32 -34.89 -24.74
N TRP A 303 2.64 -34.89 -24.86
CA TRP A 303 3.39 -35.29 -26.05
C TRP A 303 3.67 -36.80 -26.15
N GLY A 304 3.16 -37.61 -25.22
CA GLY A 304 3.23 -39.06 -25.30
C GLY A 304 4.39 -39.71 -24.52
N ALA A 305 5.02 -38.99 -23.60
CA ALA A 305 5.95 -39.61 -22.65
C ALA A 305 5.23 -40.61 -21.72
N ASP A 306 5.87 -41.77 -21.46
CA ASP A 306 5.28 -42.82 -20.63
C ASP A 306 5.17 -42.36 -19.16
N PRO A 307 3.96 -42.33 -18.56
CA PRO A 307 3.75 -41.97 -17.15
C PRO A 307 4.60 -42.76 -16.15
N ARG A 308 5.08 -43.97 -16.50
CA ARG A 308 5.98 -44.76 -15.66
C ARG A 308 7.29 -44.04 -15.34
N ALA A 309 7.74 -43.12 -16.20
CA ALA A 309 8.95 -42.33 -15.98
C ALA A 309 8.92 -41.46 -14.70
N TRP A 310 7.72 -41.19 -14.16
CA TRP A 310 7.55 -40.40 -12.93
C TRP A 310 7.18 -41.25 -11.70
N ARG A 311 7.04 -42.58 -11.86
CA ARG A 311 6.82 -43.52 -10.76
C ARG A 311 8.17 -43.91 -10.13
N HIS A 312 8.77 -42.98 -9.40
CA HIS A 312 10.02 -43.19 -8.70
C HIS A 312 9.85 -42.90 -7.20
N GLY A 313 9.83 -43.96 -6.38
CA GLY A 313 9.90 -43.86 -4.91
C GLY A 313 8.89 -44.73 -4.15
N ALA A 314 9.31 -45.21 -2.98
CA ALA A 314 8.47 -45.96 -2.05
C ALA A 314 7.25 -45.14 -1.61
N ALA A 315 6.09 -45.80 -1.51
CA ALA A 315 4.88 -45.19 -0.96
C ALA A 315 5.20 -44.54 0.39
N ALA A 316 4.84 -43.26 0.55
CA ALA A 316 5.06 -42.54 1.80
C ALA A 316 4.42 -43.33 2.96
N PRO A 317 5.14 -43.59 4.08
CA PRO A 317 4.60 -44.39 5.16
C PRO A 317 3.29 -43.77 5.69
N ALA A 318 2.22 -44.57 5.65
CA ALA A 318 0.86 -44.16 5.94
C ALA A 318 0.65 -43.65 7.39
N SER A 319 1.63 -43.85 8.29
CA SER A 319 1.56 -43.60 9.74
C SER A 319 2.24 -42.29 10.22
N THR A 320 2.51 -41.32 9.34
CA THR A 320 3.14 -40.06 9.78
C THR A 320 2.15 -39.16 10.54
N GLY A 321 2.44 -38.88 11.81
CA GLY A 321 1.68 -37.95 12.66
C GLY A 321 1.50 -36.56 12.01
N ARG A 322 0.42 -35.84 12.37
CA ARG A 322 0.04 -34.55 11.74
C ARG A 322 1.19 -33.53 11.78
N VAL A 323 1.93 -33.47 12.87
CA VAL A 323 3.09 -32.56 13.06
C VAL A 323 4.22 -32.88 12.08
N ARG A 324 4.61 -34.16 11.96
CA ARG A 324 5.67 -34.57 11.04
C ARG A 324 5.30 -34.28 9.58
N ARG A 325 4.02 -34.46 9.20
CA ARG A 325 3.52 -34.07 7.87
C ARG A 325 3.56 -32.55 7.64
N ALA A 326 3.25 -31.76 8.66
CA ALA A 326 3.33 -30.30 8.56
C ALA A 326 4.80 -29.85 8.38
N LEU A 327 5.73 -30.42 9.17
CA LEU A 327 7.17 -30.13 9.07
C LEU A 327 7.76 -30.55 7.72
N THR A 328 7.43 -31.74 7.20
CA THR A 328 7.91 -32.15 5.87
C THR A 328 7.33 -31.28 4.76
N SER A 329 6.06 -30.87 4.87
CA SER A 329 5.46 -29.93 3.93
C SER A 329 6.12 -28.55 4.00
N PHE A 330 6.49 -28.08 5.19
CA PHE A 330 7.19 -26.81 5.38
C PHE A 330 8.62 -26.86 4.83
N ALA A 331 9.38 -27.91 5.15
CA ALA A 331 10.71 -28.14 4.58
C ALA A 331 10.67 -28.24 3.04
N GLY A 332 9.61 -28.81 2.48
CA GLY A 332 9.37 -28.87 1.04
C GLY A 332 9.21 -27.49 0.36
N LEU A 333 8.91 -26.42 1.10
CA LEU A 333 8.85 -25.06 0.56
C LEU A 333 10.23 -24.54 0.13
N TRP A 334 11.29 -25.03 0.77
CA TRP A 334 12.67 -24.59 0.55
C TRP A 334 13.38 -25.33 -0.59
N ARG A 335 12.75 -26.38 -1.15
CA ARG A 335 13.31 -27.17 -2.25
C ARG A 335 13.03 -26.51 -3.60
N THR A 336 14.03 -26.48 -4.47
CA THR A 336 13.92 -25.95 -5.85
C THR A 336 13.32 -26.93 -6.84
N HIS A 337 13.21 -28.21 -6.48
CA HIS A 337 12.58 -29.27 -7.28
C HIS A 337 11.40 -29.89 -6.50
N PRO A 338 10.30 -30.24 -7.19
CA PRO A 338 9.19 -30.95 -6.58
C PRO A 338 9.60 -32.36 -6.17
N ASP A 339 8.96 -32.92 -5.15
CA ASP A 339 9.10 -34.34 -4.85
C ASP A 339 8.39 -35.20 -5.92
N TRP A 340 8.80 -36.46 -6.06
CA TRP A 340 8.22 -37.36 -7.07
C TRP A 340 6.72 -37.58 -6.88
N ALA A 341 6.24 -37.64 -5.64
CA ALA A 341 4.81 -37.77 -5.33
C ALA A 341 4.01 -36.52 -5.77
N GLN A 342 4.60 -35.33 -5.76
CA GLN A 342 4.00 -34.10 -6.25
C GLN A 342 3.96 -34.09 -7.78
N ARG A 343 5.02 -34.55 -8.45
CA ARG A 343 5.06 -34.71 -9.92
C ARG A 343 3.97 -35.70 -10.39
N GLU A 344 3.90 -36.87 -9.77
CA GLU A 344 2.87 -37.88 -10.09
C GLU A 344 1.45 -37.34 -9.86
N ARG A 345 1.20 -36.68 -8.72
CA ARG A 345 -0.11 -36.06 -8.44
C ARG A 345 -0.48 -34.96 -9.44
N ALA A 346 0.49 -34.20 -9.92
CA ALA A 346 0.25 -33.15 -10.92
C ALA A 346 -0.15 -33.74 -12.29
N LEU A 347 0.36 -34.92 -12.63
CA LEU A 347 0.01 -35.65 -13.85
C LEU A 347 -1.37 -36.34 -13.75
N VAL A 348 -1.70 -36.90 -12.59
CA VAL A 348 -3.00 -37.57 -12.36
C VAL A 348 -4.16 -36.57 -12.30
N ASP A 349 -3.93 -35.38 -11.75
CA ASP A 349 -4.93 -34.32 -11.62
C ASP A 349 -4.38 -32.98 -12.15
N PRO A 350 -4.35 -32.78 -13.48
CA PRO A 350 -3.80 -31.58 -14.11
C PRO A 350 -4.45 -30.28 -13.65
N VAL A 351 -5.68 -30.34 -13.12
CA VAL A 351 -6.40 -29.20 -12.54
C VAL A 351 -5.59 -28.54 -11.42
N ARG A 352 -4.74 -29.29 -10.72
CA ARG A 352 -3.88 -28.77 -9.64
C ARG A 352 -2.79 -27.81 -10.11
N LEU A 353 -2.39 -27.87 -11.39
CA LEU A 353 -1.48 -26.90 -12.00
C LEU A 353 -2.15 -25.52 -12.20
N PHE A 354 -3.47 -25.50 -12.28
CA PHE A 354 -4.28 -24.29 -12.47
C PHE A 354 -4.98 -23.82 -11.20
N ASP A 355 -5.01 -24.67 -10.15
CA ASP A 355 -5.48 -24.28 -8.84
C ASP A 355 -4.60 -23.18 -8.24
N VAL A 356 -5.26 -22.30 -7.49
CA VAL A 356 -4.62 -21.19 -6.81
C VAL A 356 -3.78 -21.72 -5.65
N GLN A 357 -2.45 -21.67 -5.81
CA GLN A 357 -1.51 -22.16 -4.82
C GLN A 357 -1.33 -21.17 -3.65
N ARG A 358 -1.09 -21.71 -2.46
CA ARG A 358 -0.99 -20.94 -1.20
C ARG A 358 0.23 -20.02 -1.17
N MET A 359 1.40 -20.54 -1.57
CA MET A 359 2.67 -19.82 -1.48
C MET A 359 2.73 -18.60 -2.41
N PRO A 360 2.35 -18.68 -3.71
CA PRO A 360 2.29 -17.49 -4.57
C PRO A 360 1.34 -16.41 -4.07
N MET A 361 0.21 -16.80 -3.46
CA MET A 361 -0.72 -15.82 -2.86
C MET A 361 -0.07 -15.10 -1.68
N PHE A 362 0.57 -15.85 -0.76
CA PHE A 362 1.33 -15.28 0.34
C PHE A 362 2.43 -14.32 -0.14
N LEU A 363 3.27 -14.77 -1.07
CA LEU A 363 4.36 -13.96 -1.61
C LEU A 363 3.86 -12.73 -2.35
N ALA A 364 2.73 -12.82 -3.07
CA ALA A 364 2.13 -11.67 -3.75
C ALA A 364 1.59 -10.63 -2.76
N GLY A 365 0.99 -11.06 -1.65
CA GLY A 365 0.58 -10.17 -0.57
C GLY A 365 1.78 -9.48 0.07
N ALA A 366 2.81 -10.25 0.43
CA ALA A 366 4.04 -9.69 1.00
C ALA A 366 4.70 -8.69 0.04
N ALA A 367 4.83 -9.04 -1.24
CA ALA A 367 5.38 -8.14 -2.25
C ALA A 367 4.57 -6.84 -2.37
N ALA A 368 3.24 -6.91 -2.39
CA ALA A 368 2.38 -5.74 -2.56
C ALA A 368 2.57 -4.72 -1.44
N ILE A 369 2.58 -5.15 -0.18
CA ILE A 369 2.77 -4.25 0.96
C ILE A 369 4.21 -3.73 1.04
N ILE A 370 5.20 -4.59 0.76
CA ILE A 370 6.63 -4.22 0.81
C ILE A 370 6.96 -3.18 -0.28
N VAL A 371 6.47 -3.39 -1.50
CA VAL A 371 6.61 -2.44 -2.61
C VAL A 371 5.94 -1.11 -2.28
N THR A 372 4.73 -1.16 -1.73
CA THR A 372 3.97 0.04 -1.35
C THR A 372 4.71 0.84 -0.27
N ASP A 373 5.21 0.16 0.76
CA ASP A 373 5.91 0.80 1.86
C ASP A 373 7.25 1.39 1.42
N TRP A 374 8.04 0.64 0.64
CA TRP A 374 9.30 1.16 0.10
C TRP A 374 9.09 2.40 -0.79
N ALA A 375 8.07 2.38 -1.66
CA ALA A 375 7.76 3.51 -2.53
C ALA A 375 7.29 4.73 -1.71
N SER A 376 6.46 4.52 -0.69
CA SER A 376 5.99 5.60 0.19
C SER A 376 7.14 6.17 1.03
N GLY A 377 7.93 5.32 1.68
CA GLY A 377 9.06 5.71 2.52
C GLY A 377 10.30 6.18 1.75
N SER A 378 10.34 6.07 0.42
CA SER A 378 11.35 6.73 -0.42
C SER A 378 10.88 8.09 -0.93
N ALA A 379 9.57 8.28 -1.12
CA ALA A 379 9.00 9.60 -1.33
C ALA A 379 9.27 10.51 -0.12
N ASP A 380 9.17 9.97 1.11
CA ASP A 380 9.47 10.69 2.36
C ASP A 380 10.96 11.09 2.51
N LEU A 381 11.88 10.41 1.80
CA LEU A 381 13.31 10.77 1.77
C LEU A 381 13.65 11.85 0.74
N GLY A 382 12.70 12.17 -0.15
CA GLY A 382 12.97 13.02 -1.30
C GLY A 382 12.84 14.50 -0.99
N GLN A 383 11.85 14.91 -0.21
CA GLN A 383 11.38 16.30 -0.10
C GLN A 383 10.57 16.45 1.20
N GLY A 384 10.42 17.67 1.72
CA GLY A 384 9.37 17.97 2.71
C GLY A 384 7.98 17.50 2.25
N ASP A 385 6.97 17.56 3.11
CA ASP A 385 5.57 17.10 2.89
C ASP A 385 5.31 16.42 1.52
N VAL A 386 5.49 15.09 1.45
CA VAL A 386 5.24 14.32 0.23
C VAL A 386 3.85 14.66 -0.31
N PRO A 387 3.75 15.15 -1.57
CA PRO A 387 2.47 15.46 -2.16
C PRO A 387 1.58 14.23 -2.11
N ALA A 388 0.32 14.40 -1.68
CA ALA A 388 -0.51 13.26 -1.39
C ALA A 388 -0.87 12.41 -2.63
N TRP A 389 -0.83 12.99 -3.84
CA TRP A 389 -0.94 12.24 -5.09
C TRP A 389 0.23 11.24 -5.27
N ALA A 390 1.44 11.56 -4.78
CA ALA A 390 2.59 10.69 -4.87
C ALA A 390 2.46 9.50 -3.92
N ARG A 391 1.91 9.71 -2.71
CA ARG A 391 1.54 8.61 -1.79
C ARG A 391 0.52 7.66 -2.42
N LEU A 392 -0.51 8.21 -3.08
CA LEU A 392 -1.50 7.41 -3.81
C LEU A 392 -0.85 6.63 -4.96
N ALA A 393 0.04 7.24 -5.73
CA ALA A 393 0.77 6.58 -6.80
C ALA A 393 1.61 5.38 -6.30
N CYS A 394 2.25 5.53 -5.13
CA CYS A 394 3.01 4.45 -4.48
C CYS A 394 2.10 3.28 -4.07
N ALA A 395 0.94 3.57 -3.47
CA ALA A 395 -0.05 2.55 -3.13
C ALA A 395 -0.64 1.84 -4.36
N LEU A 396 -0.92 2.60 -5.42
CA LEU A 396 -1.37 2.05 -6.70
C LEU A 396 -0.30 1.15 -7.33
N LEU A 397 0.99 1.46 -7.20
CA LEU A 397 2.05 0.62 -7.76
C LEU A 397 2.08 -0.77 -7.11
N GLY A 398 2.04 -0.86 -5.78
CA GLY A 398 1.98 -2.14 -5.07
C GLY A 398 0.67 -2.89 -5.32
N ALA A 399 -0.47 -2.19 -5.33
CA ALA A 399 -1.77 -2.77 -5.66
C ALA A 399 -1.83 -3.31 -7.09
N GLY A 400 -1.24 -2.59 -8.05
CA GLY A 400 -1.24 -2.94 -9.47
C GLY A 400 -0.44 -4.21 -9.72
N LEU A 401 0.74 -4.32 -9.10
CA LEU A 401 1.54 -5.54 -9.13
C LEU A 401 0.77 -6.75 -8.58
N ALA A 402 0.18 -6.61 -7.39
CA ALA A 402 -0.61 -7.68 -6.78
C ALA A 402 -1.79 -8.08 -7.67
N THR A 403 -2.53 -7.09 -8.18
CA THR A 403 -3.71 -7.33 -9.01
C THR A 403 -3.35 -7.98 -10.34
N ALA A 404 -2.25 -7.60 -10.98
CA ALA A 404 -1.78 -8.24 -12.19
C ALA A 404 -1.41 -9.71 -11.95
N ILE A 405 -0.65 -10.01 -10.88
CA ILE A 405 -0.20 -11.37 -10.57
C ILE A 405 -1.36 -12.25 -10.09
N VAL A 406 -2.01 -11.84 -9.00
CA VAL A 406 -3.10 -12.58 -8.36
C VAL A 406 -4.31 -12.66 -9.27
N GLY A 407 -4.67 -11.55 -9.90
CA GLY A 407 -5.76 -11.50 -10.87
C GLY A 407 -5.57 -12.46 -12.03
N THR A 408 -4.40 -12.46 -12.68
CA THR A 408 -4.12 -13.41 -13.78
C THR A 408 -4.21 -14.86 -13.31
N MET A 409 -3.72 -15.18 -12.11
CA MET A 409 -3.86 -16.53 -11.52
C MET A 409 -5.33 -16.90 -11.29
N LEU A 410 -6.13 -15.99 -10.74
CA LEU A 410 -7.55 -16.21 -10.47
C LEU A 410 -8.37 -16.36 -11.75
N TRP A 411 -8.10 -15.55 -12.77
CA TRP A 411 -8.75 -15.64 -14.07
C TRP A 411 -8.40 -16.94 -14.80
N ARG A 412 -7.13 -17.36 -14.78
CA ARG A 412 -6.71 -18.68 -15.29
C ARG A 412 -7.45 -19.82 -14.59
N ALA A 413 -7.51 -19.78 -13.26
CA ALA A 413 -8.19 -20.78 -12.46
C ALA A 413 -9.71 -20.81 -12.74
N ALA A 414 -10.35 -19.65 -12.83
CA ALA A 414 -11.77 -19.51 -13.11
C ALA A 414 -12.14 -20.00 -14.52
N VAL A 415 -11.40 -19.58 -15.54
CA VAL A 415 -11.59 -20.04 -16.93
C VAL A 415 -11.47 -21.55 -17.02
N HIS A 416 -10.42 -22.12 -16.42
CA HIS A 416 -10.25 -23.56 -16.42
C HIS A 416 -11.41 -24.26 -15.71
N ALA A 417 -11.81 -23.82 -14.51
CA ALA A 417 -12.88 -24.45 -13.76
C ALA A 417 -14.21 -24.46 -14.55
N VAL A 418 -14.54 -23.34 -15.19
CA VAL A 418 -15.75 -23.23 -16.03
C VAL A 418 -15.67 -24.15 -17.25
N LEU A 419 -14.54 -24.19 -17.95
CA LEU A 419 -14.38 -25.02 -19.15
C LEU A 419 -14.37 -26.53 -18.84
N THR A 420 -13.96 -26.94 -17.64
CA THR A 420 -14.03 -28.35 -17.21
C THR A 420 -15.28 -28.71 -16.43
N GLY A 421 -16.26 -27.80 -16.36
CA GLY A 421 -17.55 -28.05 -15.71
C GLY A 421 -17.46 -28.22 -14.19
N ARG A 422 -16.39 -27.74 -13.55
CA ARG A 422 -16.21 -27.78 -12.09
C ARG A 422 -16.65 -26.44 -11.49
N SER A 423 -17.15 -26.46 -10.24
CA SER A 423 -17.40 -25.22 -9.50
C SER A 423 -16.07 -24.57 -9.12
N GLY A 424 -15.95 -23.26 -9.35
CA GLY A 424 -14.80 -22.50 -8.88
C GLY A 424 -14.73 -22.56 -7.35
N ARG A 425 -13.53 -22.68 -6.79
CA ARG A 425 -13.33 -22.50 -5.35
C ARG A 425 -13.61 -21.04 -5.01
N SER A 426 -14.26 -20.78 -3.87
CA SER A 426 -14.79 -19.47 -3.44
C SER A 426 -13.76 -18.33 -3.26
N GLY A 427 -12.49 -18.46 -3.67
CA GLY A 427 -11.45 -17.45 -3.51
C GLY A 427 -11.00 -17.17 -2.06
N THR A 428 -11.87 -17.39 -1.05
CA THR A 428 -11.64 -17.03 0.36
C THR A 428 -10.37 -17.66 0.97
N ARG A 429 -10.12 -18.95 0.72
CA ARG A 429 -8.88 -19.61 1.20
C ARG A 429 -7.62 -19.01 0.59
N SER A 430 -7.67 -18.68 -0.70
CA SER A 430 -6.55 -18.02 -1.39
C SER A 430 -6.35 -16.60 -0.87
N GLY A 431 -7.47 -15.91 -0.60
CA GLY A 431 -7.49 -14.59 0.01
C GLY A 431 -6.91 -14.56 1.43
N LEU A 432 -7.10 -15.61 2.23
CA LEU A 432 -6.46 -15.73 3.54
C LEU A 432 -4.93 -15.77 3.42
N TRP A 433 -4.39 -16.53 2.45
CA TRP A 433 -2.93 -16.56 2.23
C TRP A 433 -2.41 -15.23 1.70
N PHE A 434 -3.14 -14.59 0.79
CA PHE A 434 -2.79 -13.27 0.29
C PHE A 434 -2.80 -12.21 1.40
N GLY A 435 -3.87 -12.16 2.21
CA GLY A 435 -3.97 -11.28 3.37
C GLY A 435 -2.93 -11.56 4.45
N LEU A 436 -2.59 -12.83 4.68
CA LEU A 436 -1.48 -13.20 5.58
C LEU A 436 -0.14 -12.69 5.05
N GLY A 437 0.05 -12.71 3.73
CA GLY A 437 1.19 -12.10 3.05
C GLY A 437 1.27 -10.60 3.30
N LEU A 438 0.17 -9.87 3.13
CA LEU A 438 0.09 -8.44 3.44
C LEU A 438 0.43 -8.17 4.91
N MET A 439 -0.14 -8.96 5.82
CA MET A 439 0.05 -8.80 7.26
C MET A 439 1.51 -9.03 7.67
N ILE A 440 2.11 -10.15 7.29
CA ILE A 440 3.49 -10.50 7.64
C ILE A 440 4.49 -9.60 6.90
N GLY A 441 4.22 -9.27 5.64
CA GLY A 441 5.03 -8.32 4.88
C GLY A 441 5.08 -6.94 5.54
N GLY A 442 3.96 -6.47 6.12
CA GLY A 442 3.88 -5.19 6.82
C GLY A 442 4.58 -5.15 8.19
N MET A 443 4.81 -6.30 8.83
CA MET A 443 5.53 -6.38 10.12
C MET A 443 7.03 -6.08 9.97
N GLY A 444 7.63 -6.49 8.85
CA GLY A 444 9.06 -6.32 8.59
C GLY A 444 9.47 -4.92 8.15
N LEU A 445 8.58 -3.92 8.21
CA LEU A 445 8.77 -2.56 7.70
C LEU A 445 8.31 -1.48 8.70
N SER A 446 8.53 -1.68 10.01
CA SER A 446 8.16 -0.69 11.00
C SER A 446 8.91 0.61 10.75
N ARG A 447 8.17 1.68 10.42
CA ARG A 447 8.72 3.03 10.20
C ARG A 447 9.21 3.66 11.49
N SER A 448 8.73 3.18 12.63
CA SER A 448 9.21 3.47 13.97
C SER A 448 10.32 2.47 14.33
N ILE A 449 11.48 2.99 14.73
CA ILE A 449 12.80 2.34 14.79
C ILE A 449 12.89 1.15 15.81
N LYS A 450 11.80 0.77 16.50
CA LYS A 450 11.88 0.02 17.76
C LYS A 450 11.04 -1.26 17.88
N GLN A 451 10.12 -1.59 16.96
CA GLN A 451 9.18 -2.72 17.20
C GLN A 451 8.74 -3.47 15.94
N TRP A 452 8.86 -4.81 15.94
CA TRP A 452 8.36 -5.72 14.87
C TRP A 452 6.84 -5.75 14.75
N LEU A 453 6.16 -5.47 15.84
CA LEU A 453 4.71 -5.36 15.92
C LEU A 453 4.38 -3.92 16.29
N PRO A 454 3.32 -3.35 15.69
CA PRO A 454 2.86 -2.03 16.09
C PRO A 454 2.23 -2.12 17.50
N GLU A 455 2.04 -1.00 18.19
CA GLU A 455 1.49 -0.96 19.55
C GLU A 455 0.11 -1.64 19.67
N ARG A 456 -0.70 -1.55 18.60
CA ARG A 456 -2.04 -2.15 18.49
C ARG A 456 -2.07 -3.17 17.34
N PRO A 457 -1.50 -4.37 17.53
CA PRO A 457 -1.34 -5.36 16.47
C PRO A 457 -2.67 -5.87 15.91
N GLN A 458 -3.78 -5.74 16.63
CA GLN A 458 -5.11 -6.10 16.16
C GLN A 458 -5.52 -5.38 14.86
N PHE A 459 -5.02 -4.17 14.59
CA PHE A 459 -5.30 -3.47 13.34
C PHE A 459 -4.69 -4.15 12.11
N MET A 460 -3.65 -4.97 12.29
CA MET A 460 -3.08 -5.80 11.22
C MET A 460 -4.07 -6.83 10.68
N LEU A 461 -5.13 -7.19 11.44
CA LEU A 461 -6.22 -8.04 10.95
C LEU A 461 -6.99 -7.39 9.79
N LEU A 462 -6.94 -6.06 9.64
CA LEU A 462 -7.55 -5.37 8.51
C LEU A 462 -6.83 -5.71 7.20
N LEU A 463 -5.50 -5.91 7.22
CA LEU A 463 -4.74 -6.39 6.06
C LEU A 463 -5.15 -7.81 5.65
N LEU A 464 -5.39 -8.68 6.64
CA LEU A 464 -5.90 -10.02 6.40
C LEU A 464 -7.28 -9.96 5.75
N LEU A 465 -8.17 -9.14 6.32
CA LEU A 465 -9.56 -8.98 5.87
C LEU A 465 -9.66 -8.45 4.44
N ILE A 466 -8.96 -7.36 4.12
CA ILE A 466 -8.99 -6.79 2.76
C ILE A 466 -8.42 -7.78 1.74
N GLY A 467 -7.37 -8.51 2.11
CA GLY A 467 -6.79 -9.53 1.24
C GLY A 467 -7.78 -10.64 0.91
N VAL A 468 -8.60 -11.05 1.88
CA VAL A 468 -9.69 -12.00 1.64
C VAL A 468 -10.75 -11.41 0.72
N VAL A 469 -11.22 -10.20 1.00
CA VAL A 469 -12.30 -9.54 0.23
C VAL A 469 -11.89 -9.33 -1.23
N VAL A 470 -10.71 -8.77 -1.48
CA VAL A 470 -10.20 -8.49 -2.83
C VAL A 470 -10.07 -9.76 -3.67
N VAL A 471 -9.50 -10.82 -3.10
CA VAL A 471 -9.34 -12.11 -3.79
C VAL A 471 -10.67 -12.82 -3.98
N TRP A 472 -11.56 -12.77 -2.99
CA TRP A 472 -12.90 -13.35 -3.06
C TRP A 472 -13.74 -12.68 -4.15
N TRP A 473 -13.73 -11.35 -4.19
CA TRP A 473 -14.43 -10.57 -5.22
C TRP A 473 -13.88 -10.89 -6.62
N THR A 474 -12.56 -10.84 -6.78
CA THR A 474 -11.91 -11.08 -8.08
C THR A 474 -12.19 -12.49 -8.60
N ALA A 475 -12.19 -13.50 -7.71
CA ALA A 475 -12.53 -14.88 -8.07
C ALA A 475 -13.99 -15.03 -8.54
N GLN A 476 -14.96 -14.49 -7.79
CA GLN A 476 -16.37 -14.55 -8.17
C GLN A 476 -16.64 -13.74 -9.45
N HIS A 477 -15.98 -12.59 -9.61
CA HIS A 477 -16.09 -11.76 -10.80
C HIS A 477 -15.56 -12.50 -12.04
N ALA A 478 -14.39 -13.13 -11.95
CA ALA A 478 -13.83 -13.94 -13.02
C ALA A 478 -14.76 -15.11 -13.39
N GLU A 479 -15.28 -15.87 -12.42
CA GLU A 479 -16.21 -16.99 -12.68
C GLU A 479 -17.54 -16.51 -13.31
N LEU A 480 -18.09 -15.38 -12.84
CA LEU A 480 -19.32 -14.81 -13.39
C LEU A 480 -19.14 -14.40 -14.85
N TRP A 481 -18.08 -13.66 -15.16
CA TRP A 481 -17.83 -13.17 -16.51
C TRP A 481 -17.43 -14.28 -17.47
N THR A 482 -16.67 -15.27 -17.03
CA THR A 482 -16.34 -16.45 -17.86
C THR A 482 -17.57 -17.27 -18.25
N ARG A 483 -18.62 -17.28 -17.41
CA ARG A 483 -19.89 -17.94 -17.71
C ARG A 483 -20.85 -17.11 -18.57
N THR A 484 -20.70 -15.78 -18.60
CA THR A 484 -21.68 -14.87 -19.20
C THR A 484 -21.17 -14.14 -20.45
N TRP A 485 -19.87 -13.87 -20.54
CA TRP A 485 -19.25 -13.19 -21.67
C TRP A 485 -19.19 -14.08 -22.92
N ARG A 486 -19.43 -13.47 -24.08
CA ARG A 486 -19.50 -14.16 -25.38
C ARG A 486 -18.60 -13.53 -26.46
N GLY A 487 -17.70 -12.62 -26.06
CA GLY A 487 -16.72 -12.04 -27.00
C GLY A 487 -15.65 -13.06 -27.40
N SER A 488 -15.01 -12.85 -28.56
CA SER A 488 -13.97 -13.76 -29.10
C SER A 488 -12.76 -13.93 -28.19
N THR A 489 -12.53 -13.00 -27.27
CA THR A 489 -11.44 -13.01 -26.28
C THR A 489 -11.94 -12.55 -24.91
N TRP A 490 -11.39 -13.12 -23.83
CA TRP A 490 -11.69 -12.75 -22.44
C TRP A 490 -10.92 -11.50 -21.96
N GLY A 491 -9.93 -11.05 -22.72
CA GLY A 491 -9.00 -9.97 -22.36
C GLY A 491 -9.67 -8.67 -21.89
N PRO A 492 -10.60 -8.07 -22.64
CA PRO A 492 -11.20 -6.78 -22.25
C PRO A 492 -11.92 -6.82 -20.90
N VAL A 493 -12.66 -7.90 -20.64
CA VAL A 493 -13.41 -8.09 -19.40
C VAL A 493 -12.49 -8.40 -18.23
N MET A 494 -11.41 -9.15 -18.49
CA MET A 494 -10.35 -9.36 -17.51
C MET A 494 -9.73 -8.03 -17.12
N VAL A 495 -9.30 -7.21 -18.08
CA VAL A 495 -8.71 -5.88 -17.81
C VAL A 495 -9.68 -4.99 -17.03
N LEU A 496 -10.96 -4.97 -17.39
CA LEU A 496 -11.97 -4.17 -16.68
C LEU A 496 -12.12 -4.60 -15.21
N GLY A 497 -12.22 -5.91 -14.96
CA GLY A 497 -12.31 -6.44 -13.59
C GLY A 497 -11.04 -6.19 -12.78
N LEU A 498 -9.87 -6.36 -13.41
CA LEU A 498 -8.58 -6.09 -12.77
C LEU A 498 -8.37 -4.59 -12.50
N ALA A 499 -8.84 -3.70 -13.38
CA ALA A 499 -8.78 -2.27 -13.12
C ALA A 499 -9.61 -1.88 -11.89
N ALA A 500 -10.82 -2.42 -11.73
CA ALA A 500 -11.62 -2.19 -10.53
C ALA A 500 -10.94 -2.73 -9.26
N THR A 501 -10.41 -3.96 -9.30
CA THR A 501 -9.65 -4.51 -8.17
C THR A 501 -8.43 -3.65 -7.83
N TRP A 502 -7.69 -3.20 -8.85
CA TRP A 502 -6.49 -2.38 -8.68
C TRP A 502 -6.81 -1.04 -7.99
N LEU A 503 -7.83 -0.34 -8.48
CA LEU A 503 -8.24 0.96 -7.93
C LEU A 503 -8.72 0.84 -6.49
N VAL A 504 -9.62 -0.10 -6.20
CA VAL A 504 -10.16 -0.32 -4.84
C VAL A 504 -9.06 -0.72 -3.87
N PHE A 505 -8.21 -1.68 -4.27
CA PHE A 505 -7.14 -2.15 -3.41
C PHE A 505 -6.05 -1.08 -3.22
N GLY A 506 -5.73 -0.30 -4.25
CA GLY A 506 -4.78 0.80 -4.18
C GLY A 506 -5.26 1.94 -3.28
N LEU A 507 -6.54 2.31 -3.36
CA LEU A 507 -7.14 3.30 -2.45
C LEU A 507 -7.10 2.83 -1.00
N TRP A 508 -7.49 1.58 -0.76
CA TRP A 508 -7.43 1.00 0.57
C TRP A 508 -5.98 0.93 1.09
N LEU A 509 -5.02 0.55 0.24
CA LEU A 509 -3.60 0.56 0.62
C LEU A 509 -3.10 1.99 0.90
N SER A 510 -3.54 3.00 0.15
CA SER A 510 -3.19 4.40 0.43
C SER A 510 -3.69 4.84 1.81
N TRP A 511 -4.92 4.48 2.16
CA TRP A 511 -5.45 4.69 3.50
C TRP A 511 -4.66 3.93 4.56
N TRP A 512 -4.32 2.67 4.28
CA TRP A 512 -3.51 1.88 5.20
C TRP A 512 -2.15 2.53 5.46
N GLN A 513 -1.47 3.04 4.43
CA GLN A 513 -0.17 3.69 4.56
C GLN A 513 -0.21 5.03 5.32
N SER A 514 -1.41 5.55 5.60
CA SER A 514 -1.64 6.80 6.30
C SER A 514 -2.32 6.54 7.64
N ASP A 515 -3.65 6.70 7.71
CA ASP A 515 -4.39 6.60 8.96
C ASP A 515 -4.42 5.16 9.52
N GLY A 516 -4.52 4.14 8.67
CA GLY A 516 -4.59 2.74 9.12
C GLY A 516 -3.35 2.27 9.88
N TYR A 517 -2.16 2.58 9.35
CA TYR A 517 -0.89 2.27 9.99
C TYR A 517 -0.67 3.14 11.24
N ALA A 518 -1.05 4.41 11.20
CA ALA A 518 -0.96 5.29 12.37
C ALA A 518 -1.81 4.75 13.54
N TRP A 519 -3.01 4.23 13.27
CA TRP A 519 -3.85 3.60 14.30
C TRP A 519 -3.25 2.31 14.85
N ALA A 520 -2.62 1.51 13.99
CA ALA A 520 -1.86 0.36 14.43
C ALA A 520 -0.72 0.78 15.37
N GLN A 521 -0.03 1.88 15.08
CA GLN A 521 1.04 2.46 15.91
C GLN A 521 0.55 3.17 17.18
N GLY A 522 -0.70 2.94 17.61
CA GLY A 522 -1.19 3.45 18.88
C GLY A 522 -1.81 4.85 18.83
N ARG A 523 -1.83 5.51 17.67
CA ARG A 523 -2.53 6.80 17.52
C ARG A 523 -3.98 6.67 18.02
N PRO A 524 -4.44 7.53 18.93
CA PRO A 524 -5.81 7.48 19.42
C PRO A 524 -6.79 7.49 18.24
N ILE A 525 -7.71 6.53 18.23
CA ILE A 525 -8.79 6.45 17.24
C ILE A 525 -9.80 7.57 17.51
N VAL A 526 -9.94 7.93 18.79
CA VAL A 526 -10.94 8.84 19.35
C VAL A 526 -10.18 9.81 20.25
N ASP A 527 -9.96 11.03 19.76
CA ASP A 527 -9.68 12.18 20.64
C ASP A 527 -10.92 13.06 20.61
N SER A 528 -11.93 12.69 21.41
CA SER A 528 -13.22 13.37 21.41
C SER A 528 -13.08 14.84 21.80
N GLU A 529 -12.10 15.17 22.64
CA GLU A 529 -11.77 16.54 23.02
C GLU A 529 -11.03 17.27 21.89
N GLY A 530 -10.03 16.64 21.26
CA GLY A 530 -9.29 17.23 20.13
C GLY A 530 -10.13 17.43 18.88
N VAL A 531 -11.04 16.49 18.57
CA VAL A 531 -12.02 16.63 17.46
C VAL A 531 -13.04 17.71 17.80
N LEU A 532 -13.58 17.73 19.02
CA LEU A 532 -14.48 18.80 19.45
C LEU A 532 -13.79 20.16 19.38
N LEU A 533 -12.52 20.26 19.81
CA LEU A 533 -11.72 21.49 19.72
C LEU A 533 -11.52 21.91 18.27
N LEU A 534 -11.20 20.98 17.37
CA LEU A 534 -11.09 21.24 15.93
C LEU A 534 -12.40 21.79 15.35
N TYR A 535 -13.55 21.20 15.69
CA TYR A 535 -14.85 21.68 15.25
C TYR A 535 -15.24 23.00 15.92
N ALA A 536 -14.88 23.21 17.19
CA ALA A 536 -15.10 24.43 17.93
C ALA A 536 -14.29 25.60 17.38
N THR A 537 -13.11 25.36 16.77
CA THR A 537 -12.38 26.41 16.03
C THR A 537 -13.15 26.93 14.82
N ARG A 538 -14.03 26.10 14.25
CA ARG A 538 -14.87 26.45 13.09
C ARG A 538 -16.27 26.93 13.50
N TYR A 539 -16.78 26.44 14.63
CA TYR A 539 -18.09 26.77 15.20
C TYR A 539 -17.95 26.96 16.72
N PRO A 540 -17.63 28.19 17.19
CA PRO A 540 -17.35 28.48 18.60
C PRO A 540 -18.48 28.08 19.56
N GLU A 541 -19.72 28.05 19.06
CA GLU A 541 -20.93 27.68 19.79
C GLU A 541 -20.94 26.18 20.21
N LEU A 542 -20.20 25.30 19.51
CA LEU A 542 -20.06 23.88 19.87
C LEU A 542 -19.28 23.67 21.17
N ALA A 543 -18.45 24.62 21.58
CA ALA A 543 -17.74 24.56 22.86
C ALA A 543 -18.67 24.74 24.07
N GLN A 544 -19.87 25.33 23.87
CA GLN A 544 -20.83 25.63 24.92
C GLN A 544 -21.94 24.56 25.06
N ALA A 545 -22.16 23.73 24.03
CA ALA A 545 -23.10 22.62 24.06
C ALA A 545 -22.46 21.42 24.78
N GLY A 546 -23.08 20.94 25.88
CA GLY A 546 -22.54 19.92 26.80
C GLY A 546 -21.70 18.81 26.15
N SER A 547 -20.51 18.59 26.71
CA SER A 547 -19.39 17.95 26.04
C SER A 547 -19.51 16.44 25.82
N GLY A 548 -20.29 15.69 26.61
CA GLY A 548 -20.24 14.21 26.58
C GLY A 548 -20.80 13.55 25.30
N ALA A 549 -22.09 13.74 25.02
CA ALA A 549 -22.76 13.05 23.90
C ALA A 549 -22.34 13.61 22.52
N LEU A 550 -22.15 14.93 22.43
CA LEU A 550 -21.74 15.61 21.20
C LEU A 550 -20.30 15.25 20.82
N SER A 551 -19.36 15.26 21.78
CA SER A 551 -17.97 14.85 21.50
C SER A 551 -17.88 13.37 21.11
N THR A 552 -18.73 12.51 21.70
CA THR A 552 -18.80 11.09 21.33
C THR A 552 -19.29 10.91 19.90
N VAL A 553 -20.37 11.58 19.50
CA VAL A 553 -20.89 11.49 18.12
C VAL A 553 -19.92 12.09 17.11
N LEU A 554 -19.30 13.23 17.43
CA LEU A 554 -18.25 13.82 16.59
C LEU A 554 -17.06 12.88 16.42
N ALA A 555 -16.62 12.23 17.50
CA ALA A 555 -15.48 11.32 17.44
C ALA A 555 -15.79 10.03 16.69
N ILE A 556 -16.97 9.43 16.89
CA ILE A 556 -17.38 8.23 16.13
C ILE A 556 -17.61 8.59 14.66
N GLY A 557 -18.29 9.70 14.36
CA GLY A 557 -18.50 10.17 12.98
C GLY A 557 -17.17 10.44 12.27
N TRP A 558 -16.24 11.12 12.94
CA TRP A 558 -14.89 11.36 12.42
C TRP A 558 -14.10 10.06 12.21
N THR A 559 -14.24 9.09 13.11
CA THR A 559 -13.60 7.77 12.99
C THR A 559 -14.14 6.99 11.80
N LEU A 560 -15.48 6.95 11.63
CA LEU A 560 -16.15 6.27 10.53
C LEU A 560 -15.82 6.91 9.18
N GLY A 561 -15.82 8.24 9.09
CA GLY A 561 -15.42 8.98 7.88
C GLY A 561 -13.93 8.86 7.54
N ARG A 562 -13.10 8.34 8.45
CA ARG A 562 -11.70 8.00 8.21
C ARG A 562 -11.43 6.52 8.04
N LEU A 563 -12.39 5.63 8.24
CA LEU A 563 -12.21 4.19 8.09
C LEU A 563 -12.14 3.80 6.60
N GLY A 564 -10.97 3.93 5.96
CA GLY A 564 -10.77 3.55 4.56
C GLY A 564 -10.59 4.70 3.58
N THR A 565 -10.45 5.94 4.07
CA THR A 565 -10.17 7.15 3.28
C THR A 565 -9.15 8.02 4.00
N ASP A 566 -8.00 8.31 3.37
CA ASP A 566 -7.01 9.25 3.93
C ASP A 566 -7.40 10.72 3.69
N HIS A 567 -6.66 11.66 4.27
CA HIS A 567 -6.91 13.10 4.14
C HIS A 567 -6.98 13.65 2.70
N PHE A 568 -6.27 13.06 1.74
CA PHE A 568 -6.25 13.43 0.33
C PHE A 568 -7.29 12.67 -0.50
N VAL A 569 -7.57 11.44 -0.13
CA VAL A 569 -8.69 10.68 -0.69
C VAL A 569 -10.02 11.30 -0.25
N ALA A 570 -10.08 11.86 0.96
CA ALA A 570 -11.21 12.66 1.45
C ALA A 570 -11.39 13.97 0.66
N SER A 571 -10.31 14.60 0.17
CA SER A 571 -10.42 15.72 -0.77
C SER A 571 -10.75 15.28 -2.21
N SER A 572 -10.78 13.96 -2.47
CA SER A 572 -11.16 13.31 -3.72
C SER A 572 -12.33 12.33 -3.52
N ALA A 573 -13.27 12.68 -2.64
CA ALA A 573 -14.43 11.89 -2.20
C ALA A 573 -15.15 11.12 -3.33
N GLN A 574 -15.32 11.78 -4.48
CA GLN A 574 -16.00 11.19 -5.65
C GLN A 574 -15.25 9.99 -6.24
N PHE A 575 -13.90 10.02 -6.21
CA PHE A 575 -13.07 8.95 -6.75
C PHE A 575 -13.24 7.64 -5.96
N VAL A 576 -13.41 7.72 -4.64
CA VAL A 576 -13.67 6.56 -3.77
C VAL A 576 -15.03 5.95 -4.10
N MET A 577 -16.06 6.79 -4.22
CA MET A 577 -17.40 6.33 -4.57
C MET A 577 -17.43 5.65 -5.94
N TRP A 578 -16.66 6.13 -6.91
CA TRP A 578 -16.51 5.47 -8.21
C TRP A 578 -15.82 4.12 -8.09
N ALA A 579 -14.70 4.04 -7.36
CA ALA A 579 -13.96 2.80 -7.18
C ALA A 579 -14.79 1.74 -6.44
N ALA A 580 -15.42 2.12 -5.32
CA ALA A 580 -16.32 1.24 -4.58
C ALA A 580 -17.57 0.88 -5.41
N GLY A 581 -18.12 1.83 -6.15
CA GLY A 581 -19.21 1.63 -7.10
C GLY A 581 -18.90 0.56 -8.16
N ALA A 582 -17.67 0.50 -8.64
CA ALA A 582 -17.25 -0.53 -9.59
C ALA A 582 -17.43 -1.97 -9.04
N LEU A 583 -17.35 -2.17 -7.72
CA LEU A 583 -17.52 -3.48 -7.08
C LEU A 583 -18.92 -4.07 -7.26
N TRP A 584 -19.96 -3.24 -7.41
CA TRP A 584 -21.33 -3.71 -7.66
C TRP A 584 -21.86 -3.37 -9.06
N LEU A 585 -21.38 -2.29 -9.69
CA LEU A 585 -21.81 -1.93 -11.04
C LEU A 585 -21.28 -2.92 -12.09
N LEU A 586 -20.02 -3.35 -12.01
CA LEU A 586 -19.44 -4.27 -13.00
C LEU A 586 -20.12 -5.64 -13.04
N PRO A 587 -20.42 -6.31 -11.90
CA PRO A 587 -21.23 -7.54 -11.92
C PRO A 587 -22.62 -7.33 -12.54
N LEU A 588 -23.27 -6.18 -12.29
CA LEU A 588 -24.58 -5.86 -12.85
C LEU A 588 -24.56 -5.74 -14.39
N LEU A 589 -23.45 -5.31 -14.99
CA LEU A 589 -23.30 -5.18 -16.44
C LEU A 589 -23.54 -6.51 -17.19
N THR A 590 -23.23 -7.64 -16.54
CA THR A 590 -23.49 -9.00 -17.07
C THR A 590 -24.98 -9.28 -17.30
N CYS A 591 -25.88 -8.52 -16.65
CA CYS A 591 -27.32 -8.63 -16.81
C CYS A 591 -27.86 -7.89 -18.05
N VAL A 592 -27.11 -6.91 -18.56
CA VAL A 592 -27.51 -6.06 -19.70
C VAL A 592 -27.00 -6.62 -21.02
N LEU A 593 -25.74 -7.08 -21.03
CA LEU A 593 -25.06 -7.62 -22.21
C LEU A 593 -25.79 -8.86 -22.77
N ARG A 594 -25.96 -8.89 -24.10
CA ARG A 594 -26.85 -9.80 -24.84
C ARG A 594 -26.38 -11.26 -24.76
N ARG A 595 -27.29 -12.20 -24.44
CA ARG A 595 -27.07 -13.65 -24.61
C ARG A 595 -27.24 -14.04 -26.10
N THR A 596 -26.19 -14.01 -26.92
CA THR A 596 -26.19 -14.58 -28.31
C THR A 596 -25.65 -16.01 -28.36
N SER A 597 -26.35 -16.98 -28.94
CA SER A 597 -26.13 -18.44 -28.81
C SER A 597 -24.76 -19.00 -29.27
N THR A 598 -23.83 -18.18 -29.75
CA THR A 598 -22.58 -18.64 -30.35
C THR A 598 -21.42 -18.62 -29.36
N ALA A 599 -20.72 -19.76 -29.25
CA ALA A 599 -19.55 -19.94 -28.40
C ALA A 599 -18.33 -19.14 -28.93
N PRO A 600 -17.43 -18.65 -28.06
CA PRO A 600 -16.23 -17.93 -28.49
C PRO A 600 -15.27 -18.84 -29.29
N ARG A 601 -14.60 -18.27 -30.30
CA ARG A 601 -13.67 -18.97 -31.21
C ARG A 601 -12.56 -19.76 -30.49
N SER A 602 -12.17 -19.37 -29.28
CA SER A 602 -11.13 -20.02 -28.47
C SER A 602 -11.61 -21.28 -27.73
N ALA A 603 -12.92 -21.57 -27.73
CA ALA A 603 -13.52 -22.72 -27.06
C ALA A 603 -14.21 -23.61 -28.11
N ARG A 604 -13.44 -24.22 -29.02
CA ARG A 604 -13.94 -25.33 -29.86
C ARG A 604 -14.13 -26.56 -28.97
N GLY A 605 -15.29 -26.66 -28.35
CA GLY A 605 -15.76 -27.85 -27.63
C GLY A 605 -17.26 -27.75 -27.39
N GLU A 606 -18.01 -28.77 -27.81
CA GLU A 606 -19.49 -28.85 -27.84
C GLU A 606 -20.21 -28.74 -26.47
N HIS A 607 -19.52 -28.43 -25.37
CA HIS A 607 -20.05 -28.58 -24.01
C HIS A 607 -19.98 -27.30 -23.16
N SER A 608 -20.20 -26.12 -23.75
CA SER A 608 -20.40 -24.89 -22.96
C SER A 608 -21.79 -24.87 -22.32
N ARG A 609 -21.94 -25.55 -21.17
CA ARG A 609 -23.13 -25.39 -20.32
C ARG A 609 -23.14 -23.96 -19.76
N THR A 610 -24.12 -23.17 -20.18
CA THR A 610 -24.39 -21.85 -19.62
C THR A 610 -24.74 -21.98 -18.13
N GLY A 611 -23.90 -21.45 -17.24
CA GLY A 611 -24.19 -21.42 -15.80
C GLY A 611 -25.21 -20.34 -15.41
N PRO A 612 -25.76 -20.40 -14.19
CA PRO A 612 -26.66 -19.36 -13.68
C PRO A 612 -25.90 -18.03 -13.53
N GLY A 613 -26.48 -16.95 -14.05
CA GLY A 613 -26.02 -15.58 -13.80
C GLY A 613 -26.54 -15.04 -12.47
N LEU A 614 -26.31 -13.75 -12.19
CA LEU A 614 -26.74 -13.13 -10.93
C LEU A 614 -28.26 -13.24 -10.68
N PRO A 615 -28.70 -13.50 -9.42
CA PRO A 615 -30.10 -13.68 -9.06
C PRO A 615 -30.84 -12.33 -8.89
N VAL A 616 -31.09 -11.62 -9.98
CA VAL A 616 -31.61 -10.23 -9.93
C VAL A 616 -32.93 -10.06 -9.18
N ARG A 617 -33.89 -11.00 -9.29
CA ARG A 617 -35.17 -10.91 -8.54
C ARG A 617 -34.94 -10.85 -7.03
N ARG A 618 -33.94 -11.57 -6.54
CA ARG A 618 -33.60 -11.61 -5.12
C ARG A 618 -32.91 -10.33 -4.69
N ILE A 619 -31.94 -9.88 -5.48
CA ILE A 619 -31.20 -8.63 -5.27
C ILE A 619 -32.20 -7.48 -5.11
N VAL A 620 -33.15 -7.36 -6.05
CA VAL A 620 -34.17 -6.29 -6.02
C VAL A 620 -35.09 -6.42 -4.80
N ARG A 621 -35.56 -7.63 -4.47
CA ARG A 621 -36.44 -7.85 -3.30
C ARG A 621 -35.79 -7.40 -1.99
N TRP A 622 -34.54 -7.83 -1.75
CA TRP A 622 -33.84 -7.48 -0.51
C TRP A 622 -33.30 -6.06 -0.53
N GLY A 623 -32.96 -5.51 -1.70
CA GLY A 623 -32.56 -4.10 -1.83
C GLY A 623 -33.71 -3.15 -1.49
N ILE A 624 -34.93 -3.40 -2.01
CA ILE A 624 -36.12 -2.63 -1.65
C ILE A 624 -36.44 -2.80 -0.16
N GLY A 625 -36.40 -4.02 0.36
CA GLY A 625 -36.61 -4.27 1.80
C GLY A 625 -35.59 -3.54 2.68
N GLY A 626 -34.33 -3.49 2.25
CA GLY A 626 -33.28 -2.69 2.89
C GLY A 626 -33.54 -1.19 2.83
N GLY A 627 -33.96 -0.67 1.68
CA GLY A 627 -34.32 0.75 1.53
C GLY A 627 -35.48 1.16 2.44
N LEU A 628 -36.52 0.32 2.55
CA LEU A 628 -37.63 0.54 3.49
C LEU A 628 -37.14 0.50 4.95
N LEU A 629 -36.24 -0.42 5.29
CA LEU A 629 -35.65 -0.47 6.62
C LEU A 629 -34.86 0.80 6.94
N ALA A 630 -34.04 1.28 6.01
CA ALA A 630 -33.28 2.53 6.16
C ALA A 630 -34.19 3.74 6.37
N LEU A 631 -35.28 3.83 5.60
CA LEU A 631 -36.28 4.89 5.76
C LEU A 631 -36.92 4.84 7.16
N CYS A 632 -37.40 3.67 7.60
CA CYS A 632 -38.03 3.52 8.92
C CYS A 632 -37.07 3.87 10.07
N THR A 633 -35.81 3.46 9.98
CA THR A 633 -34.81 3.75 11.02
C THR A 633 -34.40 5.23 11.01
N GLN A 634 -34.31 5.88 9.85
CA GLN A 634 -34.10 7.33 9.75
C GLN A 634 -35.25 8.12 10.37
N VAL A 635 -36.51 7.77 10.06
CA VAL A 635 -37.70 8.39 10.65
C VAL A 635 -37.69 8.25 12.17
N MET A 636 -37.38 7.05 12.68
CA MET A 636 -37.30 6.80 14.12
C MET A 636 -36.17 7.58 14.80
N ALA A 637 -35.00 7.67 14.17
CA ALA A 637 -33.88 8.46 14.67
C ALA A 637 -34.23 9.95 14.74
N ARG A 638 -34.88 10.49 13.70
CA ARG A 638 -35.35 11.87 13.69
C ARG A 638 -36.42 12.14 14.75
N ALA A 639 -37.37 11.24 14.94
CA ALA A 639 -38.39 11.36 15.99
C ALA A 639 -37.76 11.44 17.39
N PHE A 640 -36.74 10.60 17.64
CA PHE A 640 -36.00 10.61 18.90
C PHE A 640 -35.21 11.90 19.10
N LEU A 641 -34.50 12.35 18.07
CA LEU A 641 -33.73 13.60 18.11
C LEU A 641 -34.62 14.84 18.28
N HIS A 642 -35.82 14.85 17.69
CA HIS A 642 -36.79 15.93 17.83
C HIS A 642 -37.23 16.13 19.28
N GLY A 643 -37.40 15.04 20.04
CA GLY A 643 -37.71 15.12 21.47
C GLY A 643 -36.51 15.49 22.36
N ALA A 644 -35.28 15.21 21.90
CA ALA A 644 -34.05 15.41 22.66
C ALA A 644 -33.40 16.78 22.46
N VAL A 645 -33.61 17.42 21.30
CA VAL A 645 -32.92 18.65 20.90
C VAL A 645 -33.90 19.82 20.81
N ARG A 646 -33.68 20.88 21.60
CA ARG A 646 -34.48 22.12 21.52
C ARG A 646 -33.88 23.08 20.49
N PRO A 647 -34.65 23.59 19.52
CA PRO A 647 -34.12 24.51 18.50
C PRO A 647 -33.69 25.85 19.12
N GLY A 648 -32.41 26.20 18.97
CA GLY A 648 -31.81 27.47 19.38
C GLY A 648 -30.53 27.79 18.57
N PRO A 649 -30.07 29.06 18.50
CA PRO A 649 -29.05 29.50 17.55
C PRO A 649 -27.71 28.74 17.60
N GLY A 650 -27.28 28.27 18.78
CA GLY A 650 -26.03 27.53 18.96
C GLY A 650 -26.09 26.01 18.75
N TRP A 651 -27.28 25.44 18.51
CA TRP A 651 -27.48 23.98 18.39
C TRP A 651 -27.58 23.50 16.95
N LEU A 652 -27.76 24.39 15.99
CA LEU A 652 -27.96 24.06 14.58
C LEU A 652 -26.83 23.16 14.00
N PRO A 653 -25.53 23.44 14.21
CA PRO A 653 -24.47 22.59 13.68
C PRO A 653 -24.45 21.21 14.36
N ALA A 654 -24.72 21.15 15.66
CA ALA A 654 -24.78 19.90 16.41
C ALA A 654 -25.95 19.02 15.93
N THR A 655 -27.14 19.58 15.74
CA THR A 655 -28.32 18.84 15.26
C THR A 655 -28.11 18.26 13.86
N VAL A 656 -27.50 19.02 12.96
CA VAL A 656 -27.16 18.54 11.60
C VAL A 656 -26.15 17.39 11.66
N LEU A 657 -25.17 17.46 12.56
CA LEU A 657 -24.19 16.38 12.77
C LEU A 657 -24.83 15.11 13.34
N PHE A 658 -25.71 15.24 14.34
CA PHE A 658 -26.45 14.11 14.90
C PHE A 658 -27.37 13.45 13.87
N ASP A 659 -28.10 14.24 13.06
CA ASP A 659 -28.95 13.72 11.99
C ASP A 659 -28.12 13.00 10.92
N SER A 660 -27.02 13.60 10.47
CA SER A 660 -26.13 13.01 9.47
C SER A 660 -25.52 11.69 9.97
N PHE A 661 -25.09 11.65 11.22
CA PHE A 661 -24.57 10.44 11.86
C PHE A 661 -25.66 9.36 12.01
N GLY A 662 -26.86 9.74 12.46
CA GLY A 662 -28.00 8.82 12.57
C GLY A 662 -28.37 8.22 11.23
N ALA A 663 -28.42 9.03 10.17
CA ALA A 663 -28.68 8.59 8.81
C ALA A 663 -27.59 7.65 8.28
N LEU A 664 -26.31 7.96 8.51
CA LEU A 664 -25.18 7.09 8.14
C LEU A 664 -25.30 5.70 8.79
N VAL A 665 -25.56 5.65 10.10
CA VAL A 665 -25.71 4.38 10.84
C VAL A 665 -26.93 3.61 10.35
N ALA A 666 -28.07 4.29 10.16
CA ALA A 666 -29.31 3.70 9.68
C ALA A 666 -29.15 3.03 8.30
N ILE A 667 -28.55 3.76 7.34
CA ILE A 667 -28.33 3.25 5.98
C ILE A 667 -27.34 2.09 6.02
N THR A 668 -26.23 2.22 6.75
CA THR A 668 -25.20 1.18 6.84
C THR A 668 -25.73 -0.11 7.46
N ALA A 669 -26.50 -0.02 8.55
CA ALA A 669 -27.14 -1.18 9.17
C ALA A 669 -28.10 -1.88 8.20
N ALA A 670 -28.91 -1.10 7.46
CA ALA A 670 -29.81 -1.64 6.46
C ALA A 670 -29.07 -2.30 5.28
N MET A 671 -27.95 -1.72 4.81
CA MET A 671 -27.09 -2.33 3.80
C MET A 671 -26.57 -3.68 4.24
N VAL A 672 -26.06 -3.78 5.48
CA VAL A 672 -25.53 -5.03 6.05
C VAL A 672 -26.60 -6.11 6.12
N VAL A 673 -27.78 -5.79 6.67
CA VAL A 673 -28.90 -6.73 6.79
C VAL A 673 -29.37 -7.22 5.43
N ALA A 674 -29.59 -6.29 4.49
CA ALA A 674 -30.05 -6.63 3.13
C ALA A 674 -29.02 -7.48 2.36
N ALA A 675 -27.74 -7.12 2.45
CA ALA A 675 -26.65 -7.86 1.81
C ALA A 675 -26.52 -9.27 2.37
N TRP A 676 -26.55 -9.43 3.69
CA TRP A 676 -26.51 -10.72 4.36
C TRP A 676 -27.68 -11.62 3.94
N ALA A 677 -28.90 -11.08 3.94
CA ALA A 677 -30.10 -11.81 3.55
C ALA A 677 -30.08 -12.25 2.08
N ALA A 678 -29.61 -11.39 1.18
CA ALA A 678 -29.49 -11.71 -0.24
C ALA A 678 -28.38 -12.74 -0.53
N GLY A 679 -27.19 -12.51 0.03
CA GLY A 679 -26.01 -13.36 -0.18
C GLY A 679 -26.17 -14.75 0.41
N ASN A 680 -26.89 -14.90 1.54
CA ASN A 680 -27.02 -16.19 2.22
C ASN A 680 -27.69 -17.29 1.41
N GLY A 681 -28.62 -16.96 0.53
CA GLY A 681 -29.24 -18.00 -0.28
C GLY A 681 -28.62 -18.16 -1.67
N ASP A 682 -27.52 -17.48 -1.98
CA ASP A 682 -26.75 -17.68 -3.22
C ASP A 682 -25.30 -18.04 -2.84
N PRO A 683 -25.02 -19.33 -2.57
CA PRO A 683 -23.71 -19.75 -2.14
C PRO A 683 -22.65 -19.61 -3.24
N THR A 684 -23.05 -19.47 -4.51
CA THR A 684 -22.12 -19.36 -5.64
C THR A 684 -21.54 -17.96 -5.74
N TYR A 685 -22.37 -16.92 -5.70
CA TYR A 685 -21.94 -15.52 -5.84
C TYR A 685 -22.26 -14.68 -4.60
N ARG A 686 -22.11 -15.25 -3.40
CA ARG A 686 -22.48 -14.63 -2.12
C ARG A 686 -22.00 -13.19 -1.96
N LEU A 687 -20.73 -12.90 -2.22
CA LEU A 687 -20.17 -11.55 -2.07
C LEU A 687 -20.74 -10.60 -3.12
N LEU A 688 -20.75 -10.99 -4.41
CA LEU A 688 -21.28 -10.13 -5.47
C LEU A 688 -22.76 -9.83 -5.26
N THR A 689 -23.58 -10.85 -4.98
CA THR A 689 -25.02 -10.69 -4.71
C THR A 689 -25.25 -9.79 -3.49
N GLY A 690 -24.44 -9.93 -2.44
CA GLY A 690 -24.51 -9.07 -1.26
C GLY A 690 -24.13 -7.61 -1.56
N LEU A 691 -23.00 -7.36 -2.22
CA LEU A 691 -22.53 -6.00 -2.55
C LEU A 691 -23.49 -5.26 -3.49
N VAL A 692 -24.03 -5.95 -4.49
CA VAL A 692 -25.05 -5.36 -5.39
C VAL A 692 -26.32 -5.00 -4.62
N THR A 693 -26.73 -5.85 -3.68
CA THR A 693 -27.90 -5.57 -2.84
C THR A 693 -27.63 -4.38 -1.91
N ALA A 694 -26.43 -4.31 -1.31
CA ALA A 694 -26.02 -3.16 -0.49
C ALA A 694 -25.99 -1.85 -1.29
N GLY A 695 -25.43 -1.84 -2.50
CA GLY A 695 -25.42 -0.65 -3.36
C GLY A 695 -26.84 -0.16 -3.68
N LEU A 696 -27.77 -1.07 -3.97
CA LEU A 696 -29.19 -0.71 -4.17
C LEU A 696 -29.84 -0.15 -2.90
N THR A 697 -29.61 -0.79 -1.75
CA THR A 697 -30.09 -0.31 -0.45
C THR A 697 -29.53 1.08 -0.11
N ALA A 698 -28.25 1.30 -0.38
CA ALA A 698 -27.58 2.58 -0.15
C ALA A 698 -28.22 3.71 -0.98
N LEU A 699 -28.43 3.50 -2.29
CA LEU A 699 -29.06 4.50 -3.15
C LEU A 699 -30.49 4.85 -2.70
N LEU A 700 -31.26 3.85 -2.26
CA LEU A 700 -32.62 4.08 -1.73
C LEU A 700 -32.58 4.82 -0.38
N GLY A 701 -31.65 4.47 0.51
CA GLY A 701 -31.48 5.14 1.80
C GLY A 701 -30.94 6.58 1.69
N LEU A 702 -30.13 6.86 0.68
CA LEU A 702 -29.69 8.22 0.36
C LEU A 702 -30.82 9.04 -0.26
N ALA A 703 -31.67 8.43 -1.08
CA ALA A 703 -32.88 9.09 -1.59
C ALA A 703 -33.86 9.44 -0.47
N SER A 704 -34.03 8.58 0.54
CA SER A 704 -34.85 8.94 1.72
C SER A 704 -34.21 10.05 2.56
N ALA A 705 -32.88 10.02 2.79
CA ALA A 705 -32.17 11.10 3.47
C ALA A 705 -32.35 12.45 2.75
N PHE A 706 -32.23 12.46 1.42
CA PHE A 706 -32.49 13.63 0.58
C PHE A 706 -33.92 14.15 0.78
N LEU A 707 -34.93 13.29 0.65
CA LEU A 707 -36.34 13.69 0.78
C LEU A 707 -36.66 14.25 2.17
N MET A 708 -36.15 13.60 3.21
CA MET A 708 -36.37 14.01 4.60
C MET A 708 -35.69 15.35 4.91
N ALA A 709 -34.46 15.58 4.43
CA ALA A 709 -33.78 16.85 4.62
C ALA A 709 -34.36 17.98 3.74
N ALA A 710 -34.80 17.67 2.52
CA ALA A 710 -35.42 18.65 1.62
C ALA A 710 -36.83 19.07 2.07
N ALA A 711 -37.57 18.19 2.73
CA ALA A 711 -38.90 18.48 3.29
C ALA A 711 -38.87 18.94 4.76
N ASP A 712 -37.68 19.10 5.36
CA ASP A 712 -37.54 19.50 6.76
C ASP A 712 -38.20 20.85 7.02
N GLY A 713 -39.01 20.92 8.09
CA GLY A 713 -39.94 22.01 8.38
C GLY A 713 -41.40 21.67 8.05
N CYS A 714 -41.67 20.74 7.13
CA CYS A 714 -43.01 20.30 6.75
C CYS A 714 -43.42 18.93 7.33
N LEU A 715 -42.54 18.26 8.07
CA LEU A 715 -42.71 16.88 8.54
C LEU A 715 -43.31 16.79 9.96
N GLY A 716 -43.70 17.91 10.56
CA GLY A 716 -44.29 17.94 11.91
C GLY A 716 -43.32 17.42 12.99
N PRO A 717 -43.62 16.31 13.69
CA PRO A 717 -42.78 15.78 14.78
C PRO A 717 -41.44 15.20 14.32
N PHE A 718 -41.14 15.25 13.03
CA PHE A 718 -39.87 14.79 12.46
C PHE A 718 -38.98 15.94 11.95
N ASN A 719 -39.38 17.20 12.17
CA ASN A 719 -38.60 18.38 11.82
C ASN A 719 -37.41 18.54 12.77
N LEU A 720 -36.18 18.68 12.25
CA LEU A 720 -34.98 18.80 13.10
C LEU A 720 -34.29 20.16 12.99
N VAL A 721 -34.15 20.68 11.77
CA VAL A 721 -33.26 21.80 11.46
C VAL A 721 -34.06 23.08 11.24
N PHE A 722 -35.17 22.98 10.52
CA PHE A 722 -36.02 24.11 10.16
C PHE A 722 -37.38 24.02 10.85
N THR A 723 -37.84 25.14 11.39
CA THR A 723 -39.15 25.27 12.04
C THR A 723 -40.24 25.76 11.07
N ARG A 724 -39.85 26.34 9.93
CA ARG A 724 -40.78 26.81 8.89
C ARG A 724 -40.84 25.82 7.74
N CYS A 725 -42.04 25.38 7.39
CA CYS A 725 -42.27 24.52 6.25
C CYS A 725 -41.86 25.20 4.93
N GLY A 726 -41.02 24.52 4.15
CA GLY A 726 -40.64 24.89 2.80
C GLY A 726 -39.81 23.79 2.12
N TRP A 727 -39.95 23.65 0.80
CA TRP A 727 -39.18 22.67 0.01
C TRP A 727 -37.77 23.20 -0.27
N ARG A 728 -36.74 22.48 0.22
CA ARG A 728 -35.32 22.89 0.19
C ARG A 728 -34.45 21.80 -0.47
N PRO A 729 -34.58 21.55 -1.78
CA PRO A 729 -33.88 20.46 -2.47
C PRO A 729 -32.35 20.62 -2.41
N TYR A 730 -31.87 21.85 -2.35
CA TYR A 730 -30.45 22.16 -2.25
C TYR A 730 -29.81 21.64 -0.94
N GLU A 731 -30.42 21.97 0.22
CA GLU A 731 -29.93 21.51 1.52
C GLU A 731 -30.08 19.99 1.67
N GLY A 732 -31.18 19.44 1.15
CA GLY A 732 -31.37 17.99 1.11
C GLY A 732 -30.31 17.28 0.27
N TRP A 733 -29.90 17.88 -0.85
CA TRP A 733 -28.84 17.32 -1.69
C TRP A 733 -27.48 17.34 -0.97
N ASN A 734 -27.11 18.46 -0.34
CA ASN A 734 -25.85 18.57 0.40
C ASN A 734 -25.77 17.56 1.54
N HIS A 735 -26.88 17.37 2.27
CA HIS A 735 -26.96 16.37 3.33
C HIS A 735 -26.79 14.94 2.79
N ALA A 736 -27.51 14.58 1.72
CA ALA A 736 -27.38 13.26 1.10
C ALA A 736 -25.99 13.03 0.47
N ALA A 737 -25.39 14.06 -0.14
CA ALA A 737 -24.04 14.01 -0.71
C ALA A 737 -22.98 13.78 0.36
N HIS A 738 -23.09 14.46 1.51
CA HIS A 738 -22.19 14.30 2.65
C HIS A 738 -22.23 12.87 3.20
N ILE A 739 -23.42 12.33 3.46
CA ILE A 739 -23.60 10.94 3.93
C ILE A 739 -23.18 9.93 2.85
N GLY A 740 -23.44 10.27 1.58
CA GLY A 740 -23.17 9.43 0.43
C GLY A 740 -21.69 9.07 0.26
N HIS A 741 -20.78 9.96 0.67
CA HIS A 741 -19.34 9.69 0.68
C HIS A 741 -19.01 8.46 1.53
N ASP A 742 -19.51 8.42 2.77
CA ASP A 742 -19.20 7.36 3.72
C ASP A 742 -19.97 6.07 3.40
N VAL A 743 -21.24 6.21 3.02
CA VAL A 743 -22.12 5.09 2.66
C VAL A 743 -21.62 4.35 1.41
N LEU A 744 -21.30 5.07 0.32
CA LEU A 744 -20.89 4.47 -0.95
C LEU A 744 -19.38 4.23 -1.04
N GLY A 745 -18.59 4.70 -0.08
CA GLY A 745 -17.16 4.42 0.03
C GLY A 745 -16.85 3.39 1.13
N PRO A 746 -16.47 3.84 2.34
CA PRO A 746 -15.97 2.97 3.41
C PRO A 746 -16.97 1.92 3.94
N CYS A 747 -18.27 2.24 4.02
CA CYS A 747 -19.27 1.30 4.54
C CYS A 747 -19.45 0.04 3.69
N VAL A 748 -19.04 0.09 2.42
CA VAL A 748 -19.03 -1.06 1.49
C VAL A 748 -18.07 -2.15 1.98
N PHE A 749 -16.94 -1.77 2.57
CA PHE A 749 -15.99 -2.72 3.16
C PHE A 749 -16.56 -3.38 4.42
N ALA A 750 -17.35 -2.66 5.21
CA ALA A 750 -18.05 -3.24 6.36
C ALA A 750 -19.06 -4.31 5.92
N VAL A 751 -19.81 -4.08 4.83
CA VAL A 751 -20.69 -5.08 4.23
C VAL A 751 -19.90 -6.32 3.81
N ALA A 752 -18.78 -6.14 3.11
CA ALA A 752 -17.93 -7.25 2.68
C ALA A 752 -17.38 -8.06 3.87
N ALA A 753 -16.98 -7.37 4.95
CA ALA A 753 -16.50 -7.99 6.18
C ALA A 753 -17.58 -8.85 6.85
N VAL A 754 -18.80 -8.33 6.99
CA VAL A 754 -19.91 -9.08 7.60
C VAL A 754 -20.27 -10.31 6.76
N LEU A 755 -20.31 -10.19 5.43
CA LEU A 755 -20.56 -11.32 4.54
C LEU A 755 -19.49 -12.42 4.63
N LEU A 756 -18.26 -12.05 4.99
CA LEU A 756 -17.17 -13.00 5.21
C LEU A 756 -17.29 -13.67 6.59
N LEU A 757 -17.48 -12.88 7.65
CA LEU A 757 -17.40 -13.34 9.04
C LEU A 757 -18.64 -14.08 9.52
N VAL A 758 -19.82 -13.69 9.03
CA VAL A 758 -21.07 -14.34 9.41
C VAL A 758 -21.37 -15.43 8.38
N PRO A 759 -21.32 -16.73 8.69
CA PRO A 759 -21.63 -17.79 7.74
C PRO A 759 -23.11 -17.76 7.34
N GLY A 760 -23.40 -18.19 6.11
CA GLY A 760 -24.78 -18.26 5.63
C GLY A 760 -25.49 -19.50 6.16
N ILE A 761 -26.77 -19.35 6.49
CA ILE A 761 -27.64 -20.48 6.85
C ILE A 761 -27.96 -21.24 5.56
N PRO A 762 -27.56 -22.53 5.41
CA PRO A 762 -27.79 -23.27 4.18
C PRO A 762 -29.30 -23.46 3.96
N ARG A 763 -29.85 -22.76 2.96
CA ARG A 763 -31.22 -22.98 2.48
C ARG A 763 -31.18 -23.67 1.12
N ARG A 764 -31.85 -24.83 1.02
CA ARG A 764 -32.11 -25.49 -0.27
C ARG A 764 -32.94 -24.55 -1.12
N THR A 765 -32.34 -24.00 -2.17
CA THR A 765 -33.05 -23.22 -3.18
C THR A 765 -33.30 -24.12 -4.38
N LYS A 766 -34.55 -24.17 -4.85
CA LYS A 766 -34.89 -24.88 -6.09
C LYS A 766 -34.13 -24.24 -7.26
N PRO A 767 -33.58 -25.03 -8.20
CA PRO A 767 -32.96 -24.49 -9.40
C PRO A 767 -33.98 -23.64 -10.17
N PRO A 768 -33.59 -22.47 -10.68
CA PRO A 768 -34.49 -21.61 -11.43
C PRO A 768 -34.90 -22.30 -12.75
N THR A 769 -36.19 -22.33 -13.03
CA THR A 769 -36.74 -22.65 -14.35
C THR A 769 -36.48 -21.48 -15.31
N ASP A 770 -36.23 -21.78 -16.59
CA ASP A 770 -35.98 -20.76 -17.61
C ASP A 770 -37.16 -19.77 -17.69
N ALA A 771 -36.84 -18.47 -17.62
CA ALA A 771 -37.83 -17.40 -17.55
C ALA A 771 -38.17 -16.84 -18.95
N PRO A 772 -39.43 -16.50 -19.24
CA PRO A 772 -39.88 -16.01 -20.55
C PRO A 772 -39.31 -14.62 -20.91
N HIS A 773 -39.25 -14.32 -22.20
CA HIS A 773 -38.63 -13.12 -22.80
C HIS A 773 -39.09 -11.77 -22.20
N ALA A 774 -40.34 -11.63 -21.77
CA ALA A 774 -40.87 -10.40 -21.14
C ALA A 774 -40.17 -10.04 -19.81
N VAL A 775 -39.63 -11.03 -19.09
CA VAL A 775 -38.87 -10.84 -17.84
C VAL A 775 -37.48 -10.25 -18.10
N ILE A 776 -36.92 -10.46 -19.31
CA ILE A 776 -35.59 -9.99 -19.69
C ILE A 776 -35.58 -8.46 -19.91
N MET A 777 -36.64 -7.90 -20.49
CA MET A 777 -36.76 -6.45 -20.72
C MET A 777 -36.83 -5.65 -19.41
N ARG A 778 -37.70 -6.08 -18.47
CA ARG A 778 -37.83 -5.44 -17.15
C ARG A 778 -36.51 -5.49 -16.35
N ARG A 779 -35.77 -6.60 -16.46
CA ARG A 779 -34.44 -6.75 -15.84
C ARG A 779 -33.44 -5.71 -16.36
N ARG A 780 -33.45 -5.43 -17.66
CA ARG A 780 -32.53 -4.45 -18.27
C ARG A 780 -32.85 -3.02 -17.85
N LEU A 781 -34.13 -2.66 -17.83
CA LEU A 781 -34.58 -1.33 -17.38
C LEU A 781 -34.20 -1.07 -15.92
N LEU A 782 -34.39 -2.05 -15.04
CA LEU A 782 -33.97 -1.95 -13.63
C LEU A 782 -32.45 -1.73 -13.49
N VAL A 783 -31.65 -2.48 -14.24
CA VAL A 783 -30.18 -2.32 -14.19
C VAL A 783 -29.75 -0.97 -14.78
N ALA A 784 -30.35 -0.55 -15.91
CA ALA A 784 -30.10 0.75 -16.50
C ALA A 784 -30.47 1.90 -15.54
N GLY A 785 -31.56 1.76 -14.79
CA GLY A 785 -31.97 2.71 -13.74
C GLY A 785 -30.93 2.84 -12.64
N VAL A 786 -30.41 1.73 -12.10
CA VAL A 786 -29.35 1.74 -11.06
C VAL A 786 -28.04 2.37 -11.57
N TRP A 787 -27.67 2.08 -12.81
CA TRP A 787 -26.52 2.72 -13.44
C TRP A 787 -26.74 4.22 -13.60
N LEU A 788 -27.89 4.65 -14.14
CA LEU A 788 -28.22 6.05 -14.35
C LEU A 788 -28.23 6.84 -13.03
N THR A 789 -28.85 6.30 -11.97
CA THR A 789 -28.88 6.98 -10.66
C THR A 789 -27.48 7.12 -10.06
N THR A 790 -26.63 6.09 -10.18
CA THR A 790 -25.24 6.16 -9.70
C THR A 790 -24.41 7.15 -10.53
N LEU A 791 -24.58 7.13 -11.86
CA LEU A 791 -23.90 8.04 -12.78
C LEU A 791 -24.28 9.51 -12.59
N LEU A 792 -25.51 9.78 -12.12
CA LEU A 792 -25.96 11.14 -11.79
C LEU A 792 -25.48 11.57 -10.39
N PHE A 793 -25.59 10.68 -9.39
CA PHE A 793 -25.31 11.02 -7.98
C PHE A 793 -23.84 11.35 -7.72
N ILE A 794 -22.89 10.51 -8.19
CA ILE A 794 -21.47 10.68 -7.84
C ILE A 794 -20.87 12.00 -8.39
N PRO A 795 -21.10 12.41 -9.66
CA PRO A 795 -20.59 13.69 -10.16
C PRO A 795 -21.21 14.91 -9.48
N THR A 796 -22.50 14.84 -9.15
CA THR A 796 -23.23 15.99 -8.57
C THR A 796 -23.03 16.13 -7.06
N SER A 797 -22.49 15.10 -6.38
CA SER A 797 -22.15 15.15 -4.95
C SER A 797 -20.89 15.96 -4.61
N GLY A 798 -20.02 16.24 -5.60
CA GLY A 798 -18.78 17.00 -5.41
C GLY A 798 -18.80 18.43 -5.95
N LEU A 799 -19.96 18.91 -6.41
CA LEU A 799 -20.12 20.33 -6.71
C LEU A 799 -19.95 21.12 -5.39
N PRO A 800 -18.99 22.07 -5.31
CA PRO A 800 -18.73 22.84 -4.10
C PRO A 800 -19.86 23.85 -3.93
N LEU A 801 -20.99 23.38 -3.41
CA LEU A 801 -22.18 24.18 -3.28
C LEU A 801 -22.13 25.00 -1.98
N ILE A 802 -21.48 24.50 -0.93
CA ILE A 802 -21.22 25.29 0.28
C ILE A 802 -19.75 25.74 0.30
N LYS A 803 -19.46 26.90 -0.32
CA LYS A 803 -18.45 27.78 0.30
C LYS A 803 -19.09 28.26 1.60
N VAL A 804 -18.88 27.51 2.68
CA VAL A 804 -18.88 28.16 4.00
C VAL A 804 -17.72 29.11 3.83
N SER A 805 -18.02 30.38 3.63
CA SER A 805 -17.02 31.43 3.73
C SER A 805 -16.26 31.10 4.99
N SER A 806 -15.03 30.61 4.83
CA SER A 806 -14.01 30.87 5.80
C SER A 806 -13.89 32.40 5.75
N ALA A 807 -14.80 33.07 6.46
CA ALA A 807 -14.45 34.31 7.09
C ALA A 807 -13.18 33.93 7.83
N THR A 808 -12.03 34.27 7.25
CA THR A 808 -10.81 34.46 7.99
C THR A 808 -11.18 35.58 8.95
N PRO A 809 -11.46 35.27 10.22
CA PRO A 809 -11.55 36.34 11.19
C PRO A 809 -10.10 36.81 11.33
N ASP A 810 -9.86 38.10 11.21
CA ASP A 810 -8.61 38.77 11.58
C ASP A 810 -8.27 38.63 13.09
N GLY A 811 -8.59 37.47 13.69
CA GLY A 811 -8.43 37.14 15.10
C GLY A 811 -8.19 35.64 15.36
N MET A 812 -7.86 34.83 14.35
CA MET A 812 -7.49 33.41 14.53
C MET A 812 -6.06 33.19 15.08
N THR A 813 -5.46 34.19 15.72
CA THR A 813 -4.17 34.08 16.40
C THR A 813 -4.38 33.74 17.88
N GLN A 814 -4.47 32.44 18.21
CA GLN A 814 -3.97 31.88 19.49
C GLN A 814 -4.23 30.38 19.68
N ALA A 815 -5.13 29.74 18.92
CA ALA A 815 -5.48 28.32 19.14
C ALA A 815 -4.45 27.28 18.61
N GLN A 816 -3.26 27.70 18.16
CA GLN A 816 -2.28 26.83 17.48
C GLN A 816 -0.90 26.75 18.17
N ALA A 817 -0.76 27.29 19.39
CA ALA A 817 0.53 27.39 20.09
C ALA A 817 0.83 26.24 21.07
N TYR A 818 -0.03 25.21 21.19
CA TYR A 818 0.18 24.15 22.18
C TYR A 818 1.38 23.26 21.81
N LEU A 819 2.47 23.39 22.57
CA LEU A 819 3.58 22.45 22.57
C LEU A 819 3.36 21.41 23.68
N PRO A 820 3.26 20.11 23.36
CA PRO A 820 3.11 19.08 24.38
C PRO A 820 4.28 19.08 25.37
N PRO A 821 4.01 18.94 26.68
CA PRO A 821 5.06 18.90 27.70
C PRO A 821 6.03 17.77 27.42
N ALA A 822 7.32 18.00 27.71
CA ALA A 822 8.33 16.96 27.56
C ALA A 822 8.05 15.82 28.56
N ALA A 823 7.94 14.59 28.06
CA ALA A 823 7.64 13.40 28.86
C ALA A 823 8.76 13.03 29.85
N SER A 824 9.97 13.56 29.66
CA SER A 824 11.10 13.33 30.56
C SER A 824 12.04 14.56 30.59
N PRO A 825 12.86 14.70 31.67
CA PRO A 825 13.91 15.72 31.72
C PRO A 825 14.88 15.61 30.54
N LEU A 826 15.26 14.38 30.16
CA LEU A 826 16.14 14.13 29.01
C LEU A 826 15.56 14.67 27.70
N LEU A 827 14.27 14.43 27.43
CA LEU A 827 13.62 14.93 26.23
C LEU A 827 13.58 16.47 26.20
N ARG A 828 13.38 17.11 27.36
CA ARG A 828 13.44 18.56 27.48
C ARG A 828 14.81 19.10 27.10
N SER A 829 15.89 18.54 27.67
CA SER A 829 17.26 18.92 27.33
C SER A 829 17.57 18.67 25.86
N LEU A 830 17.16 17.53 25.30
CA LEU A 830 17.34 17.21 23.89
C LEU A 830 16.68 18.24 22.96
N ARG A 831 15.46 18.68 23.27
CA ARG A 831 14.74 19.71 22.48
C ARG A 831 15.49 21.05 22.51
N VAL A 832 15.89 21.51 23.69
CA VAL A 832 16.59 22.80 23.88
C VAL A 832 17.97 22.78 23.23
N LEU A 833 18.78 21.76 23.49
CA LEU A 833 20.12 21.63 22.90
C LEU A 833 20.06 21.47 21.37
N SER A 834 19.06 20.76 20.85
CA SER A 834 18.86 20.65 19.41
C SER A 834 18.45 21.99 18.80
N TRP A 835 17.53 22.73 19.43
CA TRP A 835 17.14 24.08 18.99
C TRP A 835 18.35 25.00 18.89
N LEU A 836 19.25 24.94 19.88
CA LEU A 836 20.48 25.72 19.93
C LEU A 836 21.45 25.31 18.81
N ARG A 837 21.76 24.02 18.71
CA ARG A 837 22.78 23.48 17.79
C ARG A 837 22.38 23.54 16.31
N TYR A 838 21.08 23.45 16.01
CA TYR A 838 20.56 23.40 14.63
C TYR A 838 20.22 24.77 14.02
N GLY A 839 20.53 25.87 14.71
CA GLY A 839 20.39 27.22 14.18
C GLY A 839 20.30 28.32 15.24
N GLY A 840 19.76 28.01 16.42
CA GLY A 840 19.54 28.99 17.49
C GLY A 840 20.82 29.72 17.90
N GLN A 841 21.93 29.00 18.07
CA GLN A 841 23.23 29.58 18.41
C GLN A 841 23.75 30.51 17.31
N GLN A 842 23.54 30.14 16.03
CA GLN A 842 23.98 30.95 14.91
C GLN A 842 23.22 32.29 14.88
N HIS A 843 21.90 32.27 15.09
CA HIS A 843 21.11 33.50 15.16
C HIS A 843 21.48 34.35 16.37
N LEU A 844 21.66 33.73 17.54
CA LEU A 844 22.10 34.40 18.76
C LEU A 844 23.44 35.13 18.56
N ASN A 845 24.45 34.40 18.08
CA ASN A 845 25.79 34.95 17.85
C ASN A 845 25.78 36.01 16.73
N GLY A 846 25.03 35.78 15.65
CA GLY A 846 24.98 36.70 14.51
C GLY A 846 24.39 38.06 14.88
N ILE A 847 23.32 38.09 15.68
CA ILE A 847 22.76 39.36 16.18
C ILE A 847 23.80 40.05 17.07
N ALA A 848 24.36 39.34 18.06
CA ALA A 848 25.36 39.91 18.96
C ALA A 848 26.62 40.42 18.23
N GLU A 849 27.06 39.75 17.16
CA GLU A 849 28.16 40.21 16.29
C GLU A 849 27.83 41.54 15.61
N HIS A 850 26.62 41.70 15.06
CA HIS A 850 26.19 42.95 14.44
C HIS A 850 26.00 44.08 15.48
N GLU A 851 25.51 43.78 16.67
CA GLU A 851 25.43 44.75 17.78
C GLU A 851 26.82 45.21 18.25
N ASN A 852 27.79 44.29 18.33
CA ASN A 852 29.18 44.66 18.62
C ASN A 852 29.81 45.50 17.48
N ALA A 853 29.44 45.21 16.23
CA ALA A 853 29.86 46.00 15.08
C ALA A 853 29.29 47.43 15.13
N PHE A 854 28.10 47.64 15.70
CA PHE A 854 27.51 48.96 15.91
C PHE A 854 28.41 49.83 16.79
N THR A 855 28.86 49.30 17.94
CA THR A 855 29.76 50.03 18.85
C THR A 855 31.06 50.42 18.14
N THR A 856 31.61 49.51 17.32
CA THR A 856 32.84 49.78 16.56
C THR A 856 32.63 50.83 15.47
N ALA A 857 31.50 50.78 14.75
CA ALA A 857 31.15 51.74 13.72
C ALA A 857 30.85 53.13 14.29
N ALA A 858 30.15 53.19 15.43
CA ALA A 858 29.85 54.42 16.15
C ALA A 858 31.14 55.12 16.62
N ASN A 859 32.08 54.39 17.23
CA ASN A 859 33.34 54.95 17.73
C ASN A 859 34.26 55.49 16.62
N ARG A 860 34.10 55.02 15.37
CA ARG A 860 34.89 55.46 14.21
C ARG A 860 34.23 56.57 13.39
N SER A 861 33.05 57.02 13.81
CA SER A 861 32.30 58.04 13.09
C SER A 861 32.56 59.41 13.69
N ALA A 862 33.18 60.33 12.92
CA ALA A 862 33.48 61.69 13.37
C ALA A 862 32.48 62.72 12.82
N SER A 863 31.75 62.37 11.76
CA SER A 863 30.76 63.22 11.09
C SER A 863 29.44 62.49 10.88
N HIS A 864 28.37 63.23 10.56
CA HIS A 864 27.09 62.63 10.20
C HIS A 864 27.20 61.76 8.94
N ASP A 865 28.01 62.16 7.96
CA ASP A 865 28.25 61.38 6.75
C ASP A 865 28.95 60.05 7.06
N ASP A 866 29.86 60.02 8.06
CA ASP A 866 30.45 58.78 8.56
C ASP A 866 29.41 57.87 9.22
N VAL A 867 28.48 58.42 10.01
CA VAL A 867 27.39 57.66 10.65
C VAL A 867 26.47 57.06 9.57
N VAL A 868 26.10 57.83 8.55
CA VAL A 868 25.30 57.35 7.42
C VAL A 868 26.04 56.23 6.67
N ALA A 869 27.36 56.38 6.44
CA ALA A 869 28.15 55.42 5.69
C ALA A 869 28.48 54.14 6.46
N ARG A 870 28.67 54.23 7.80
CA ARG A 870 29.21 53.12 8.61
C ARG A 870 28.19 52.50 9.57
N VAL A 871 27.30 53.29 10.16
CA VAL A 871 26.36 52.83 11.19
C VAL A 871 25.01 52.43 10.60
N ARG A 872 24.51 53.17 9.60
CA ARG A 872 23.24 52.85 8.92
C ARG A 872 23.18 51.42 8.35
N PRO A 873 24.25 50.91 7.69
CA PRO A 873 24.24 49.53 7.20
C PRO A 873 24.15 48.52 8.34
N VAL A 874 24.87 48.73 9.44
CA VAL A 874 24.88 47.85 10.60
C VAL A 874 23.50 47.77 11.25
N CYS A 875 22.81 48.90 11.42
CA CYS A 875 21.45 48.90 11.97
C CYS A 875 20.45 48.16 11.06
N HIS A 876 20.66 48.19 9.74
CA HIS A 876 19.86 47.40 8.82
C HIS A 876 20.24 45.90 8.83
N ASP A 877 21.51 45.57 9.07
CA ASP A 877 21.96 44.19 9.24
C ASP A 877 21.39 43.57 10.52
N ILE A 878 21.29 44.32 11.63
CA ILE A 878 20.63 43.87 12.88
C ILE A 878 19.13 43.60 12.61
N GLU A 879 18.43 44.53 11.96
CA GLU A 879 17.01 44.36 11.59
C GLU A 879 16.79 43.11 10.74
N ARG A 880 17.65 42.87 9.74
CA ARG A 880 17.61 41.65 8.92
C ARG A 880 17.90 40.39 9.73
N ALA A 881 18.91 40.42 10.60
CA ALA A 881 19.27 39.28 11.45
C ALA A 881 18.14 38.91 12.43
N VAL A 882 17.45 39.91 13.01
CA VAL A 882 16.28 39.69 13.86
C VAL A 882 15.10 39.13 13.05
N ALA A 883 14.83 39.67 11.86
CA ALA A 883 13.78 39.16 10.98
C ALA A 883 14.01 37.68 10.62
N ASP A 884 15.24 37.30 10.27
CA ASP A 884 15.62 35.91 9.99
C ASP A 884 15.45 35.02 11.24
N ALA A 885 15.82 35.52 12.42
CA ALA A 885 15.68 34.83 13.69
C ALA A 885 14.20 34.60 14.11
N ARG A 886 13.28 35.50 13.73
CA ARG A 886 11.83 35.34 13.98
C ARG A 886 11.19 34.27 13.10
N VAL A 887 11.76 33.97 11.93
CA VAL A 887 11.29 32.91 11.02
C VAL A 887 11.81 31.52 11.44
N TYR A 888 12.83 31.47 12.31
CA TYR A 888 13.35 30.23 12.87
C TYR A 888 12.36 29.56 13.86
N PHE A 889 12.70 28.35 14.32
CA PHE A 889 11.88 27.61 15.28
C PHE A 889 11.60 28.41 16.55
N PRO A 890 10.36 28.40 17.07
CA PRO A 890 10.09 28.81 18.44
C PRO A 890 10.86 27.91 19.42
N VAL A 891 11.40 28.51 20.47
CA VAL A 891 12.09 27.80 21.55
C VAL A 891 11.14 26.77 22.15
N PRO A 892 11.51 25.48 22.22
CA PRO A 892 10.65 24.42 22.73
C PRO A 892 10.60 24.38 24.28
N ASP A 893 10.58 25.55 24.92
CA ASP A 893 10.51 25.78 26.36
C ASP A 893 9.91 27.17 26.61
N GLU A 894 8.92 27.28 27.49
CA GLU A 894 8.20 28.55 27.72
C GLU A 894 9.08 29.64 28.33
N THR A 895 10.03 29.28 29.19
CA THR A 895 10.92 30.26 29.84
C THR A 895 11.98 30.74 28.85
N GLY A 896 12.57 29.81 28.10
CA GLY A 896 13.47 30.13 27.01
C GLY A 896 12.80 30.99 25.93
N GLN A 897 11.57 30.67 25.54
CA GLN A 897 10.82 31.43 24.54
C GLN A 897 10.58 32.88 24.99
N ARG A 898 10.32 33.12 26.28
CA ARG A 898 10.18 34.48 26.81
C ARG A 898 11.49 35.25 26.71
N HIS A 899 12.61 34.66 27.18
CA HIS A 899 13.93 35.31 27.06
C HIS A 899 14.32 35.60 25.60
N TRP A 900 14.07 34.64 24.70
CA TRP A 900 14.31 34.79 23.27
C TRP A 900 13.47 35.90 22.65
N THR A 901 12.16 35.95 22.97
CA THR A 901 11.26 36.98 22.43
C THR A 901 11.68 38.37 22.92
N THR A 902 12.00 38.52 24.20
CA THR A 902 12.50 39.79 24.75
C THR A 902 13.79 40.24 24.06
N PHE A 903 14.75 39.33 23.85
CA PHE A 903 15.99 39.66 23.15
C PHE A 903 15.73 40.15 21.71
N LEU A 904 14.87 39.47 20.95
CA LEU A 904 14.52 39.87 19.58
C LEU A 904 13.78 41.22 19.55
N ASP A 905 12.82 41.43 20.45
CA ASP A 905 12.03 42.67 20.52
C ASP A 905 12.92 43.88 20.87
N GLU A 906 13.84 43.72 21.84
CA GLU A 906 14.78 44.78 22.22
C GLU A 906 15.79 45.08 21.10
N SER A 907 16.30 44.04 20.41
CA SER A 907 17.23 44.19 19.29
C SER A 907 16.58 44.89 18.09
N GLU A 908 15.34 44.53 17.77
CA GLU A 908 14.57 45.16 16.70
C GLU A 908 14.27 46.63 17.02
N GLN A 909 13.85 46.91 18.26
CA GLN A 909 13.61 48.28 18.70
C GLN A 909 14.88 49.13 18.58
N ALA A 910 16.03 48.64 19.07
CA ALA A 910 17.30 49.35 18.99
C ALA A 910 17.70 49.65 17.53
N ALA A 911 17.53 48.68 16.63
CA ALA A 911 17.82 48.83 15.20
C ALA A 911 16.90 49.87 14.53
N LEU A 912 15.60 49.83 14.82
CA LEU A 912 14.60 50.77 14.30
C LEU A 912 14.86 52.20 14.80
N THR A 913 15.13 52.36 16.10
CA THR A 913 15.50 53.65 16.71
C THR A 913 16.78 54.19 16.08
N CYS A 914 17.80 53.34 15.89
CA CYS A 914 19.05 53.72 15.22
C CYS A 914 18.78 54.27 13.81
N ARG A 915 18.05 53.53 12.97
CA ARG A 915 17.76 53.96 11.59
C ARG A 915 17.00 55.27 11.57
N LYS A 916 15.96 55.38 12.41
CA LYS A 916 15.15 56.61 12.53
C LYS A 916 16.00 57.79 13.00
N ALA A 917 16.95 57.58 13.90
CA ALA A 917 17.87 58.61 14.36
C ALA A 917 18.72 59.18 13.21
N ILE A 918 19.23 58.29 12.35
CA ILE A 918 20.04 58.65 11.19
C ILE A 918 19.19 59.40 10.15
N ASP A 919 18.04 58.85 9.79
CA ASP A 919 17.16 59.42 8.76
C ASP A 919 16.58 60.79 9.15
N THR A 920 16.33 61.01 10.45
CA THR A 920 15.82 62.29 10.99
C THR A 920 16.91 63.23 11.50
N ARG A 921 18.19 62.84 11.41
CA ARG A 921 19.35 63.57 11.97
C ARG A 921 19.20 63.94 13.45
N SER A 922 18.58 63.08 14.25
CA SER A 922 18.28 63.33 15.67
C SER A 922 19.33 62.74 16.60
N ALA A 923 20.16 63.60 17.20
CA ALA A 923 21.17 63.19 18.19
C ALA A 923 20.55 62.53 19.43
N ARG A 924 19.35 62.96 19.84
CA ARG A 924 18.62 62.36 20.96
C ARG A 924 18.23 60.91 20.68
N LEU A 925 17.64 60.65 19.51
CA LEU A 925 17.28 59.29 19.12
C LEU A 925 18.52 58.41 18.93
N TYR A 926 19.64 58.99 18.50
CA TYR A 926 20.90 58.25 18.34
C TYR A 926 21.46 57.80 19.70
N HIS A 927 21.43 58.67 20.72
CA HIS A 927 21.79 58.29 22.09
C HIS A 927 20.86 57.21 22.64
N THR A 928 19.54 57.36 22.46
CA THR A 928 18.55 56.36 22.86
C THR A 928 18.81 55.01 22.19
N ALA A 929 19.14 54.99 20.89
CA ALA A 929 19.49 53.75 20.19
C ALA A 929 20.74 53.08 20.80
N GLY A 930 21.74 53.86 21.22
CA GLY A 930 22.93 53.34 21.91
C GLY A 930 22.62 52.73 23.28
N GLU A 931 21.75 53.36 24.07
CA GLU A 931 21.27 52.83 25.36
C GLU A 931 20.44 51.55 25.17
N GLU A 932 19.56 51.53 24.16
CA GLU A 932 18.79 50.34 23.79
C GLU A 932 19.71 49.20 23.34
N MET A 933 20.75 49.48 22.55
CA MET A 933 21.76 48.49 22.12
C MET A 933 22.61 47.97 23.29
N GLN A 934 22.84 48.77 24.34
CA GLN A 934 23.51 48.29 25.55
C GLN A 934 22.58 47.39 26.39
N LYS A 935 21.28 47.66 26.36
CA LYS A 935 20.27 46.86 27.06
C LYS A 935 20.17 45.44 26.50
N THR A 936 20.33 45.26 25.19
CA THR A 936 20.26 43.93 24.54
C THR A 936 21.32 42.96 25.05
N TYR A 937 22.45 43.45 25.57
CA TYR A 937 23.46 42.62 26.25
C TYR A 937 22.86 41.80 27.41
N PHE A 938 21.96 42.39 28.19
CA PHE A 938 21.35 41.71 29.34
C PHE A 938 20.33 40.66 28.90
N SER A 939 19.52 40.94 27.87
CA SER A 939 18.57 39.96 27.34
C SER A 939 19.28 38.83 26.59
N HIS A 940 20.35 39.13 25.84
CA HIS A 940 21.25 38.13 25.25
C HIS A 940 21.83 37.19 26.33
N ARG A 941 22.34 37.76 27.43
CA ARG A 941 22.91 36.97 28.54
C ARG A 941 21.86 36.15 29.29
N ALA A 942 20.61 36.63 29.37
CA ALA A 942 19.51 35.84 29.93
C ALA A 942 19.23 34.58 29.11
N VAL A 943 19.33 34.64 27.77
CA VAL A 943 19.20 33.47 26.90
C VAL A 943 20.37 32.49 27.14
N LEU A 944 21.61 32.98 27.21
CA LEU A 944 22.79 32.14 27.48
C LEU A 944 22.71 31.43 28.83
N ASN A 945 22.46 32.17 29.91
CA ASN A 945 22.31 31.60 31.26
C ASN A 945 21.16 30.58 31.35
N TRP A 946 20.11 30.75 30.53
CA TRP A 946 19.03 29.77 30.44
C TRP A 946 19.52 28.49 29.74
N THR A 947 20.26 28.60 28.63
CA THR A 947 20.79 27.42 27.91
C THR A 947 21.79 26.60 28.71
N GLU A 948 22.64 27.24 29.53
CA GLU A 948 23.65 26.55 30.36
C GLU A 948 23.03 25.51 31.31
N LYS A 949 21.78 25.72 31.75
CA LYS A 949 21.05 24.79 32.63
C LYS A 949 20.76 23.41 32.01
N TYR A 950 20.97 23.26 30.71
CA TYR A 950 20.66 22.04 29.96
C TYR A 950 21.91 21.35 29.38
N VAL A 951 23.10 21.89 29.61
CA VAL A 951 24.38 21.37 29.07
C VAL A 951 24.97 20.26 29.94
N ASP A 952 24.70 20.28 31.25
CA ASP A 952 25.02 19.22 32.22
C ASP A 952 24.08 18.01 32.08
#